data_AF-A0A7S8EIL2-F1
#
_entry.id   AF-A0A7S8EIL2-F1
#
_cell.length_a   1.000
_cell.length_b   1.000
_cell.length_c   1.000
_cell.angle_alpha   90.00
_cell.angle_beta   90.00
_cell.angle_gamma   90.00
#
_symmetry.space_group_name_H-M   'P 1'
#
loop_
_entity.id
_entity.type
_entity.pdbx_description
1 polymer ?
#
loop_
_entity_poly.entity_id
_entity_poly.type
_entity_poly.pdbx_seq_one_letter_code
_entity_poly.pdbx_strand_id
1 'polypeptide(L)'
;MAFKSTQPPAAVPDSPEKLILDLPRRKIKGVLLHQGEMMKSYCSQALNAANVALQLPTGSGKTLVGLMVGEWRRRKFQERVLYLCPTKQLVHQVVEQAEEQYGLTVRGFVGAVNSYDPSAKAEYQLGQRVGVTTYSALFNTNPFFSGQQTPDIIIVDDAHAAENYISALWAVRISRSEHSNVHTAICGLIRPLIDPANYSRLTGKWESSADVAWADKLPTPTFQEIRDEFRDLMDTQTAGSDLRFSWSMVRNHLNACQLYITSQDILLRPLIPPTWTHAPFSSAKQRIFMSATLGGGGDLERLTGCTSITRLPVPSGWDRQGIGRRYFMFPGLTLPDSEMSDFRCSLIKDAGRSLVLVPSDQAATEVRDEVATKLGYKIFGAGDIEKSKKDFVESEQAVAVVANRYDGIDFPGDSCRLLFVEGLPRATNAQERFLMSRMGANALFNDRIQTRVLQAIGRCTRSLEDYSAVVVTGEDFPNYLADPQRRRHFHPELQAELEFGIEQSQGASLKDFTENLETFLDNGPKWEEANNQIIAKRAAAVQQVMPAMGELQAIVDREIEFQKKLWQGDAEAALGAAEGVLGILSAPELKGYRALWHYLAGSAAWLGAQSGTSGLAAKARDHFATAKKAAAGIPWLVELSRFQSGDQVADDDKSLVFAQIERVEGIFDRLGKLHDRKFDAKEKEVIDGLNSKEKGPFEGAHVLLGQLLGFSAGKREVDASPDPWWIVGKLCFVFEDHAGALGTSTLDATKARQAATHPDWMRANVPECLGTNIVPVLVSPVSRAEVGALPHLNTVLFWNLSDFREWAKTALSTLRELRRTFSEPGDLVWRAQAAELFERHGLDAPGLLLNLKSKVAADILGSK
;
A
#
# COMPACT_ATOMS: atom_id res chain seq x y z
N MET A 1 40.65 45.11 7.28
CA MET A 1 41.44 44.39 8.30
C MET A 1 41.16 42.90 8.16
N ALA A 2 42.20 42.05 8.07
CA ALA A 2 42.07 40.61 7.78
C ALA A 2 41.84 39.72 9.03
N PHE A 3 42.03 40.27 10.24
CA PHE A 3 41.72 39.56 11.47
C PHE A 3 40.23 39.70 11.82
N LYS A 4 39.57 38.56 12.05
CA LYS A 4 38.18 38.52 12.53
C LYS A 4 38.16 38.82 14.03
N SER A 5 37.37 39.82 14.43
CA SER A 5 37.05 40.05 15.84
C SER A 5 36.26 38.85 16.36
N THR A 6 36.84 38.08 17.29
CA THR A 6 36.15 36.99 17.97
C THR A 6 35.32 37.58 19.10
N GLN A 7 33.99 37.59 18.95
CA GLN A 7 33.12 37.88 20.08
C GLN A 7 33.27 36.78 21.14
N PRO A 8 33.24 37.13 22.44
CA PRO A 8 33.27 36.14 23.51
C PRO A 8 32.08 35.17 23.38
N PRO A 9 32.23 33.90 23.81
CA PRO A 9 31.14 32.94 23.76
C PRO A 9 29.97 33.45 24.62
N ALA A 10 28.84 33.74 23.97
CA ALA A 10 27.62 34.11 24.67
C ALA A 10 27.18 32.97 25.58
N ALA A 11 26.71 33.30 26.79
CA ALA A 11 26.13 32.30 27.68
C ALA A 11 24.95 31.61 26.98
N VAL A 12 25.01 30.28 26.86
CA VAL A 12 23.96 29.50 26.20
C VAL A 12 22.85 29.22 27.22
N PRO A 13 21.58 29.51 26.91
CA PRO A 13 20.48 29.25 27.83
C PRO A 13 20.38 27.79 28.26
N ASP A 14 19.76 27.54 29.43
CA ASP A 14 19.61 26.19 29.96
C ASP A 14 18.70 25.29 29.14
N SER A 15 17.83 25.87 28.31
CA SER A 15 16.80 25.15 27.55
C SER A 15 16.57 25.80 26.16
N PRO A 16 16.26 25.00 25.11
CA PRO A 16 16.15 25.47 23.72
C PRO A 16 15.11 26.56 23.49
N GLU A 17 13.99 26.57 24.21
CA GLU A 17 12.91 27.55 24.01
C GLU A 17 13.33 28.98 24.37
N LYS A 18 14.34 29.13 25.24
CA LYS A 18 14.88 30.44 25.63
C LYS A 18 15.80 31.02 24.56
N LEU A 19 16.39 30.17 23.72
CA LEU A 19 17.34 30.58 22.69
C LEU A 19 16.75 31.60 21.71
N ILE A 20 15.46 31.48 21.43
CA ILE A 20 14.77 32.38 20.50
C ILE A 20 14.84 33.84 20.93
N LEU A 21 14.87 34.11 22.24
CA LEU A 21 14.92 35.48 22.79
C LEU A 21 16.26 36.16 22.47
N ASP A 22 17.31 35.38 22.29
CA ASP A 22 18.67 35.84 21.98
C ASP A 22 18.90 36.03 20.47
N LEU A 23 17.92 35.73 19.60
CA LEU A 23 18.05 35.87 18.15
C LEU A 23 17.55 37.25 17.69
N PRO A 24 18.44 38.20 17.36
CA PRO A 24 18.04 39.58 17.05
C PRO A 24 17.34 39.74 15.69
N ARG A 25 17.54 38.78 14.77
CA ARG A 25 16.95 38.79 13.42
C ARG A 25 15.60 38.08 13.33
N ARG A 26 15.05 37.59 14.46
CA ARG A 26 13.76 36.88 14.45
C ARG A 26 12.63 37.84 14.07
N LYS A 27 11.66 37.34 13.31
CA LYS A 27 10.40 38.04 13.02
C LYS A 27 9.25 37.54 13.90
N ILE A 28 9.38 36.33 14.46
CA ILE A 28 8.38 35.76 15.36
C ILE A 28 8.52 36.33 16.78
N LYS A 29 7.37 36.59 17.42
CA LYS A 29 7.31 37.19 18.76
C LYS A 29 7.84 36.27 19.86
N GLY A 30 7.66 34.96 19.69
CA GLY A 30 8.08 33.92 20.63
C GLY A 30 7.61 32.55 20.16
N VAL A 31 7.86 31.53 20.99
CA VAL A 31 7.37 30.16 20.77
C VAL A 31 5.93 30.04 21.26
N LEU A 32 5.16 29.15 20.64
CA LEU A 32 3.85 28.74 21.15
C LEU A 32 4.02 27.90 22.43
N LEU A 33 2.98 27.85 23.27
CA LEU A 33 3.03 27.17 24.57
C LEU A 33 3.48 25.71 24.43
N HIS A 34 2.84 24.96 23.53
CA HIS A 34 3.14 23.54 23.30
C HIS A 34 4.56 23.33 22.73
N GLN A 35 5.06 24.25 21.91
CA GLN A 35 6.44 24.20 21.40
C GLN A 35 7.45 24.35 22.55
N GLY A 36 7.19 25.32 23.45
CA GLY A 36 8.00 25.53 24.65
C GLY A 36 7.98 24.34 25.60
N GLU A 37 6.81 23.76 25.84
CA GLU A 37 6.66 22.58 26.70
C GLU A 37 7.34 21.33 26.13
N MET A 38 7.26 21.11 24.81
CA MET A 38 7.99 20.03 24.16
C MET A 38 9.51 20.19 24.31
N MET A 39 10.05 21.39 24.09
CA MET A 39 11.49 21.66 24.25
C MET A 39 11.97 21.47 25.69
N LYS A 40 11.17 21.88 26.69
CA LYS A 40 11.46 21.63 28.11
C LYS A 40 11.39 20.13 28.45
N SER A 41 10.42 19.41 27.90
CA SER A 41 10.27 17.97 28.07
C SER A 41 11.47 17.22 27.48
N TYR A 42 11.93 17.64 26.29
CA TYR A 42 13.15 17.12 25.68
C TYR A 42 14.37 17.29 26.60
N CYS A 43 14.57 18.49 27.16
CA CYS A 43 15.70 18.72 28.07
C CYS A 43 15.64 17.92 29.36
N SER A 44 14.45 17.76 29.96
CA SER A 44 14.28 17.08 31.24
C SER A 44 14.30 15.56 31.13
N GLN A 45 13.77 14.99 30.04
CA GLN A 45 13.52 13.55 29.94
C GLN A 45 14.38 12.84 28.90
N ALA A 46 14.83 13.54 27.85
CA ALA A 46 15.37 12.89 26.65
C ALA A 46 16.78 13.34 26.26
N LEU A 47 17.41 14.26 27.00
CA LEU A 47 18.71 14.85 26.64
C LEU A 47 19.82 13.81 26.39
N ASN A 48 19.84 12.73 27.17
CA ASN A 48 20.86 11.68 27.14
C ASN A 48 20.40 10.38 26.45
N ALA A 49 19.15 10.32 25.99
CA ALA A 49 18.63 9.13 25.31
C ALA A 49 19.20 9.04 23.89
N ALA A 50 19.62 7.87 23.43
CA ALA A 50 20.21 7.72 22.10
C ALA A 50 19.20 7.93 20.96
N ASN A 51 17.94 7.56 21.17
CA ASN A 51 16.86 7.69 20.20
C ASN A 51 15.65 8.33 20.87
N VAL A 52 15.13 9.41 20.28
CA VAL A 52 14.03 10.22 20.84
C VAL A 52 12.99 10.48 19.77
N ALA A 53 11.72 10.27 20.07
CA ALA A 53 10.60 10.66 19.22
C ALA A 53 9.82 11.82 19.84
N LEU A 54 9.65 12.90 19.08
CA LEU A 54 8.87 14.07 19.45
C LEU A 54 7.53 14.02 18.69
N GLN A 55 6.43 13.91 19.43
CA GLN A 55 5.10 14.01 18.83
C GLN A 55 4.72 15.47 18.64
N LEU A 56 4.66 15.90 17.39
CA LEU A 56 4.33 17.26 17.01
C LEU A 56 3.26 17.23 15.92
N PRO A 57 2.02 17.66 16.19
CA PRO A 57 0.94 17.69 15.19
C PRO A 57 1.33 18.46 13.93
N THR A 58 0.73 18.14 12.79
CA THR A 58 0.92 18.92 11.55
C THR A 58 0.51 20.37 11.80
N GLY A 59 1.31 21.34 11.34
CA GLY A 59 1.10 22.79 11.56
C GLY A 59 1.52 23.31 12.94
N SER A 60 1.96 22.46 13.87
CA SER A 60 2.42 22.87 15.21
C SER A 60 3.79 23.58 15.26
N GLY A 61 4.43 23.78 14.09
CA GLY A 61 5.76 24.39 13.96
C GLY A 61 6.93 23.43 14.26
N LYS A 62 6.87 22.19 13.74
CA LYS A 62 7.92 21.16 13.95
C LYS A 62 9.31 21.65 13.57
N THR A 63 9.41 22.37 12.45
CA THR A 63 10.66 22.97 11.96
C THR A 63 11.31 23.87 13.02
N LEU A 64 10.52 24.71 13.68
CA LEU A 64 11.02 25.60 14.73
C LEU A 64 11.56 24.78 15.90
N VAL A 65 10.80 23.80 16.40
CA VAL A 65 11.21 22.95 17.53
C VAL A 65 12.52 22.22 17.20
N GLY A 66 12.60 21.55 16.05
CA GLY A 66 13.79 20.83 15.62
C GLY A 66 15.01 21.75 15.47
N LEU A 67 14.87 22.89 14.79
CA LEU A 67 15.98 23.83 14.62
C LEU A 67 16.43 24.47 15.93
N MET A 68 15.51 24.80 16.86
CA MET A 68 15.86 25.32 18.18
C MET A 68 16.64 24.28 19.00
N VAL A 69 16.17 23.02 19.03
CA VAL A 69 16.87 21.92 19.71
C VAL A 69 18.26 21.71 19.10
N GLY A 70 18.36 21.69 17.77
CA GLY A 70 19.61 21.52 17.04
C GLY A 70 20.60 22.67 17.31
N GLU A 71 20.17 23.91 17.14
CA GLU A 71 21.04 25.08 17.40
C GLU A 71 21.46 25.16 18.87
N TRP A 72 20.56 24.82 19.80
CA TRP A 72 20.89 24.77 21.23
C TRP A 72 21.94 23.70 21.54
N ARG A 73 21.79 22.47 21.02
CA ARG A 73 22.79 21.39 21.16
C ARG A 73 24.13 21.83 20.61
N ARG A 74 24.13 22.43 19.40
CA ARG A 74 25.33 22.94 18.74
C ARG A 74 26.03 23.99 19.60
N ARG A 75 25.32 24.98 20.15
CA ARG A 75 25.92 26.03 20.99
C ARG A 75 26.40 25.50 22.34
N LYS A 76 25.59 24.67 23.00
CA LYS A 76 25.86 24.18 24.37
C LYS A 76 26.94 23.12 24.43
N PHE A 77 26.96 22.20 23.47
CA PHE A 77 27.84 21.03 23.47
C PHE A 77 28.85 20.98 22.32
N GLN A 78 28.87 21.98 21.43
CA GLN A 78 29.76 22.04 20.25
C GLN A 78 29.60 20.83 19.33
N GLU A 79 28.36 20.38 19.16
CA GLU A 79 28.02 19.19 18.38
C GLU A 79 27.65 19.52 16.93
N ARG A 80 28.02 18.64 16.01
CA ARG A 80 27.59 18.72 14.61
C ARG A 80 26.16 18.22 14.51
N VAL A 81 25.27 19.09 14.06
CA VAL A 81 23.84 18.79 13.94
C VAL A 81 23.46 18.73 12.47
N LEU A 82 22.85 17.63 12.07
CA LEU A 82 22.30 17.42 10.74
C LEU A 82 20.78 17.27 10.81
N TYR A 83 20.07 18.11 10.07
CA TYR A 83 18.62 18.11 9.91
C TYR A 83 18.26 17.47 8.57
N LEU A 84 17.45 16.42 8.59
CA LEU A 84 17.03 15.65 7.42
C LEU A 84 15.58 15.95 7.05
N CYS A 85 15.37 16.38 5.81
CA CYS A 85 14.07 16.63 5.20
C CYS A 85 13.73 15.55 4.16
N PRO A 86 12.45 15.20 3.94
CA PRO A 86 12.03 14.25 2.90
C PRO A 86 12.47 14.62 1.48
N THR A 87 12.39 15.90 1.10
CA THR A 87 12.65 16.36 -0.28
C THR A 87 13.58 17.56 -0.32
N LYS A 88 14.16 17.82 -1.50
CA LYS A 88 15.00 19.00 -1.75
C LYS A 88 14.22 20.30 -1.53
N GLN A 89 12.94 20.32 -1.91
CA GLN A 89 12.05 21.46 -1.69
C GLN A 89 11.93 21.80 -0.20
N LEU A 90 11.71 20.78 0.65
CA LEU A 90 11.62 20.97 2.10
C LEU A 90 12.96 21.45 2.68
N VAL A 91 14.11 21.04 2.14
CA VAL A 91 15.41 21.62 2.54
C VAL A 91 15.44 23.12 2.29
N HIS A 92 15.03 23.57 1.09
CA HIS A 92 15.00 25.01 0.78
C HIS A 92 14.04 25.77 1.70
N GLN A 93 12.85 25.24 1.94
CA GLN A 93 11.87 25.85 2.85
C GLN A 93 12.39 25.95 4.30
N VAL A 94 13.05 24.91 4.81
CA VAL A 94 13.63 24.93 6.17
C VAL A 94 14.75 25.98 6.26
N VAL A 95 15.60 26.09 5.24
CA VAL A 95 16.66 27.11 5.19
C VAL A 95 16.08 28.52 5.15
N GLU A 96 15.09 28.76 4.28
CA GLU A 96 14.38 30.04 4.17
C GLU A 96 13.69 30.43 5.49
N GLN A 97 12.94 29.51 6.10
CA GLN A 97 12.30 29.74 7.40
C GLN A 97 13.31 30.04 8.51
N ALA A 98 14.42 29.29 8.55
CA ALA A 98 15.47 29.50 9.53
C ALA A 98 16.06 30.92 9.42
N GLU A 99 16.38 31.37 8.21
CA GLU A 99 17.03 32.66 7.98
C GLU A 99 16.07 33.84 8.06
N GLU A 100 14.89 33.73 7.45
CA GLU A 100 13.97 34.86 7.29
C GLU A 100 12.99 35.02 8.44
N GLN A 101 12.60 33.94 9.12
CA GLN A 101 11.57 33.98 10.18
C GLN A 101 12.18 33.85 11.57
N TYR A 102 13.09 32.89 11.75
CA TYR A 102 13.63 32.55 13.08
C TYR A 102 14.92 33.30 13.40
N GLY A 103 15.59 33.88 12.40
CA GLY A 103 16.84 34.62 12.58
C GLY A 103 18.07 33.73 12.82
N LEU A 104 17.95 32.42 12.54
CA LEU A 104 19.04 31.46 12.54
C LEU A 104 19.88 31.60 11.26
N THR A 105 21.06 31.00 11.26
CA THR A 105 21.84 30.78 10.04
C THR A 105 22.15 29.30 10.00
N VAL A 106 21.71 28.65 8.92
CA VAL A 106 21.88 27.21 8.68
C VAL A 106 22.49 27.00 7.30
N ARG A 107 22.97 25.80 6.99
CA ARG A 107 23.55 25.48 5.68
C ARG A 107 22.77 24.38 4.99
N GLY A 108 22.12 24.73 3.88
CA GLY A 108 21.47 23.77 2.99
C GLY A 108 22.47 23.03 2.12
N PHE A 109 22.42 21.71 2.11
CA PHE A 109 23.21 20.84 1.25
C PHE A 109 22.30 20.09 0.29
N VAL A 110 22.20 20.59 -0.94
CA VAL A 110 21.34 20.06 -2.01
C VAL A 110 22.17 19.88 -3.29
N GLY A 111 21.93 18.77 -4.01
CA GLY A 111 22.66 18.46 -5.24
C GLY A 111 23.91 17.61 -5.00
N ALA A 112 24.84 17.64 -5.96
CA ALA A 112 26.06 16.83 -5.92
C ALA A 112 27.04 17.35 -4.86
N VAL A 113 27.77 16.45 -4.19
CA VAL A 113 28.74 16.82 -3.14
C VAL A 113 29.82 17.79 -3.66
N ASN A 114 30.17 17.70 -4.93
CA ASN A 114 31.15 18.58 -5.58
C ASN A 114 30.63 20.00 -5.80
N SER A 115 29.31 20.22 -5.85
CA SER A 115 28.71 21.55 -5.99
C SER A 115 28.43 22.23 -4.65
N TYR A 116 28.70 21.57 -3.52
CA TYR A 116 28.53 22.18 -2.20
C TYR A 116 29.57 23.27 -1.95
N ASP A 117 29.10 24.42 -1.45
CA ASP A 117 29.94 25.57 -1.14
C ASP A 117 31.05 25.22 -0.12
N PRO A 118 32.33 25.53 -0.43
CA PRO A 118 33.45 25.21 0.46
C PRO A 118 33.35 25.86 1.85
N SER A 119 32.79 27.06 1.96
CA SER A 119 32.63 27.73 3.26
C SER A 119 31.55 27.06 4.10
N ALA A 120 30.44 26.65 3.49
CA ALA A 120 29.39 25.87 4.13
C ALA A 120 29.91 24.52 4.64
N LYS A 121 30.76 23.83 3.87
CA LYS A 121 31.41 22.58 4.30
C LYS A 121 32.25 22.80 5.57
N ALA A 122 33.09 23.83 5.58
CA ALA A 122 33.96 24.14 6.71
C ALA A 122 33.14 24.52 7.95
N GLU A 123 32.12 25.36 7.79
CA GLU A 123 31.24 25.77 8.90
C GLU A 123 30.49 24.58 9.53
N TYR A 124 29.99 23.64 8.72
CA TYR A 124 29.38 22.41 9.24
C TYR A 124 30.42 21.51 9.93
N GLN A 125 31.56 21.26 9.28
CA GLN A 125 32.62 20.40 9.83
C GLN A 125 33.14 20.89 11.19
N LEU A 126 33.21 22.21 11.38
CA LEU A 126 33.63 22.84 12.63
C LEU A 126 32.49 22.99 13.66
N GLY A 127 31.29 22.46 13.41
CA GLY A 127 30.14 22.59 14.32
C GLY A 127 29.62 24.03 14.46
N GLN A 128 29.94 24.92 13.51
CA GLN A 128 29.58 26.34 13.58
C GLN A 128 28.14 26.60 13.11
N ARG A 129 27.59 25.75 12.25
CA ARG A 129 26.23 25.86 11.71
C ARG A 129 25.55 24.51 11.61
N VAL A 130 24.24 24.49 11.80
CA VAL A 130 23.40 23.31 11.53
C VAL A 130 23.38 23.04 10.03
N GLY A 131 23.62 21.80 9.63
CA GLY A 131 23.46 21.34 8.25
C GLY A 131 22.02 20.89 8.01
N VAL A 132 21.42 21.28 6.88
CA VAL A 132 20.07 20.87 6.46
C VAL A 132 20.19 20.16 5.11
N THR A 133 19.67 18.95 5.00
CA THR A 133 19.79 18.15 3.77
C THR A 133 18.64 17.15 3.66
N THR A 134 18.65 16.32 2.61
CA THR A 134 17.65 15.28 2.39
C THR A 134 18.04 13.95 3.04
N TYR A 135 17.08 13.08 3.33
CA TYR A 135 17.37 11.69 3.75
C TYR A 135 18.34 10.99 2.79
N SER A 136 18.10 11.08 1.48
CA SER A 136 18.93 10.43 0.45
C SER A 136 20.36 10.98 0.39
N ALA A 137 20.62 12.18 0.93
CA ALA A 137 21.99 12.72 1.03
C ALA A 137 22.78 12.07 2.17
N LEU A 138 22.10 11.57 3.21
CA LEU A 138 22.72 10.76 4.28
C LEU A 138 22.70 9.27 3.94
N PHE A 139 21.56 8.73 3.50
CA PHE A 139 21.35 7.33 3.14
C PHE A 139 21.71 7.08 1.66
N ASN A 140 23.00 7.15 1.37
CA ASN A 140 23.58 6.71 0.10
C ASN A 140 24.90 5.97 0.36
N THR A 141 25.52 5.43 -0.68
CA THR A 141 26.73 4.61 -0.58
C THR A 141 27.99 5.39 -0.21
N ASN A 142 28.05 6.70 -0.45
CA ASN A 142 29.20 7.54 -0.14
C ASN A 142 28.77 8.97 0.24
N PRO A 143 28.15 9.17 1.42
CA PRO A 143 27.57 10.44 1.77
C PRO A 143 28.65 11.42 2.23
N PHE A 144 28.46 12.71 1.94
CA PHE A 144 29.32 13.79 2.46
C PHE A 144 29.41 13.76 4.00
N PHE A 145 28.34 13.34 4.67
CA PHE A 145 28.21 13.30 6.13
C PHE A 145 28.86 12.04 6.76
N SER A 146 30.01 11.62 6.24
CA SER A 146 30.78 10.47 6.71
C SER A 146 32.18 10.89 7.18
N GLY A 147 32.91 10.00 7.84
CA GLY A 147 34.28 10.28 8.32
C GLY A 147 34.33 11.49 9.26
N GLN A 148 35.10 12.52 8.91
CA GLN A 148 35.25 13.74 9.72
C GLN A 148 33.99 14.60 9.77
N GLN A 149 33.05 14.40 8.84
CA GLN A 149 31.80 15.12 8.71
C GLN A 149 30.60 14.36 9.30
N THR A 150 30.85 13.24 10.00
CA THR A 150 29.81 12.44 10.66
C THR A 150 29.05 13.31 11.69
N PRO A 151 27.71 13.34 11.64
CA PRO A 151 26.91 14.12 12.58
C PRO A 151 26.96 13.52 13.99
N ASP A 152 27.00 14.39 15.00
CA ASP A 152 26.82 14.01 16.40
C ASP A 152 25.32 13.88 16.73
N ILE A 153 24.50 14.76 16.16
CA ILE A 153 23.04 14.78 16.32
C ILE A 153 22.37 14.74 14.96
N ILE A 154 21.40 13.84 14.80
CA ILE A 154 20.56 13.74 13.61
C ILE A 154 19.12 14.09 14.00
N ILE A 155 18.55 15.08 13.32
CA ILE A 155 17.15 15.45 13.44
C ILE A 155 16.45 14.96 12.18
N VAL A 156 15.42 14.14 12.36
CA VAL A 156 14.67 13.46 11.31
C VAL A 156 13.29 14.08 11.25
N ASP A 157 13.06 14.93 10.26
CA ASP A 157 11.78 15.63 10.08
C ASP A 157 10.77 14.80 9.30
N ASP A 158 9.50 14.86 9.70
CA ASP A 158 8.41 14.02 9.19
C ASP A 158 8.80 12.53 9.09
N ALA A 159 9.21 11.95 10.22
CA ALA A 159 9.75 10.59 10.30
C ALA A 159 8.80 9.49 9.78
N HIS A 160 7.49 9.74 9.68
CA HIS A 160 6.52 8.82 9.07
C HIS A 160 6.71 8.67 7.55
N ALA A 161 7.28 9.67 6.87
CA ALA A 161 7.62 9.62 5.45
C ALA A 161 8.98 8.93 5.21
N ALA A 162 9.73 8.60 6.26
CA ALA A 162 11.11 8.13 6.17
C ALA A 162 11.27 6.75 5.50
N GLU A 163 10.22 5.90 5.49
CA GLU A 163 10.28 4.53 4.94
C GLU A 163 10.93 4.50 3.56
N ASN A 164 10.37 5.28 2.62
CA ASN A 164 10.78 5.25 1.22
C ASN A 164 12.19 5.82 1.00
N TYR A 165 12.78 6.50 1.98
CA TYR A 165 14.10 7.11 1.84
C TYR A 165 15.19 6.36 2.60
N ILE A 166 14.90 5.90 3.83
CA ILE A 166 15.86 5.15 4.64
C ILE A 166 16.07 3.76 4.04
N SER A 167 14.98 3.04 3.73
CA SER A 167 15.09 1.67 3.23
C SER A 167 15.64 1.59 1.82
N ALA A 168 15.55 2.68 1.03
CA ALA A 168 15.98 2.74 -0.36
C ALA A 168 17.46 2.34 -0.56
N LEU A 169 18.33 2.65 0.40
CA LEU A 169 19.74 2.28 0.34
C LEU A 169 19.96 0.75 0.30
N TRP A 170 19.05 -0.02 0.92
CA TRP A 170 19.10 -1.49 0.98
C TRP A 170 17.96 -2.16 0.20
N ALA A 171 17.31 -1.42 -0.69
CA ALA A 171 16.21 -1.92 -1.51
C ALA A 171 16.58 -1.84 -2.99
N VAL A 172 16.69 -3.00 -3.63
CA VAL A 172 16.92 -3.11 -5.06
C VAL A 172 15.55 -3.26 -5.73
N ARG A 173 15.06 -2.17 -6.32
CA ARG A 173 13.77 -2.11 -7.00
C ARG A 173 13.97 -2.14 -8.51
N ILE A 174 13.59 -3.25 -9.13
CA ILE A 174 13.76 -3.50 -10.54
C ILE A 174 12.43 -3.23 -11.23
N SER A 175 12.21 -1.96 -11.56
CA SER A 175 11.03 -1.50 -12.32
C SER A 175 10.99 -2.10 -13.73
N ARG A 176 9.82 -2.56 -14.17
CA ARG A 176 9.60 -3.08 -15.53
C ARG A 176 9.80 -2.01 -16.60
N SER A 177 9.44 -0.75 -16.33
CA SER A 177 9.57 0.36 -17.28
C SER A 177 10.99 0.92 -17.34
N GLU A 178 11.64 1.09 -16.19
CA GLU A 178 12.97 1.73 -16.10
C GLU A 178 14.12 0.74 -16.31
N HIS A 179 13.94 -0.52 -15.91
CA HIS A 179 14.98 -1.56 -15.91
C HIS A 179 14.58 -2.79 -16.74
N SER A 180 13.93 -2.57 -17.88
CA SER A 180 13.29 -3.61 -18.71
C SER A 180 14.18 -4.83 -19.01
N ASN A 181 15.46 -4.63 -19.32
CA ASN A 181 16.42 -5.70 -19.59
C ASN A 181 16.67 -6.58 -18.35
N VAL A 182 16.99 -5.96 -17.21
CA VAL A 182 17.24 -6.65 -15.94
C VAL A 182 15.98 -7.37 -15.47
N HIS A 183 14.84 -6.70 -15.56
CA HIS A 183 13.53 -7.25 -15.23
C HIS A 183 13.23 -8.52 -16.04
N THR A 184 13.40 -8.46 -17.35
CA THR A 184 13.13 -9.59 -18.26
C THR A 184 14.05 -10.78 -17.97
N ALA A 185 15.33 -10.53 -17.70
CA ALA A 185 16.28 -11.59 -17.37
C ALA A 185 15.91 -12.30 -16.06
N ILE A 186 15.52 -11.54 -15.03
CA ILE A 186 15.07 -12.11 -13.75
C ILE A 186 13.73 -12.86 -13.90
N CYS A 187 12.81 -12.35 -14.73
CA CYS A 187 11.59 -13.10 -15.06
C CYS A 187 11.92 -14.48 -15.63
N GLY A 188 12.90 -14.55 -16.54
CA GLY A 188 13.38 -15.82 -17.10
C GLY A 188 13.90 -16.80 -16.03
N LEU A 189 14.69 -16.28 -15.07
CA LEU A 189 15.23 -17.06 -13.96
C LEU A 189 14.14 -17.57 -12.99
N ILE A 190 13.12 -16.74 -12.71
CA ILE A 190 12.05 -17.07 -11.74
C ILE A 190 10.93 -17.90 -12.37
N ARG A 191 10.76 -17.89 -13.71
CA ARG A 191 9.71 -18.62 -14.42
C ARG A 191 9.47 -20.07 -13.96
N PRO A 192 10.48 -20.94 -13.75
CA PRO A 192 10.25 -22.31 -13.31
C PRO A 192 9.78 -22.43 -11.84
N LEU A 193 9.85 -21.35 -11.06
CA LEU A 193 9.60 -21.33 -9.62
C LEU A 193 8.21 -20.80 -9.25
N ILE A 194 7.50 -20.18 -10.20
CA ILE A 194 6.17 -19.58 -10.00
C ILE A 194 5.16 -20.18 -10.98
N ASP A 195 3.88 -20.12 -10.63
CA ASP A 195 2.82 -20.62 -11.50
C ASP A 195 2.65 -19.75 -12.77
N PRO A 196 2.11 -20.32 -13.86
CA PRO A 196 1.92 -19.61 -15.12
C PRO A 196 1.07 -18.33 -15.01
N ALA A 197 0.09 -18.29 -14.12
CA ALA A 197 -0.79 -17.12 -13.96
C ALA A 197 -0.03 -15.95 -13.30
N ASN A 198 0.73 -16.23 -12.24
CA ASN A 198 1.63 -15.24 -11.63
C ASN A 198 2.74 -14.78 -12.59
N TYR A 199 3.26 -15.66 -13.45
CA TYR A 199 4.20 -15.27 -14.50
C TYR A 199 3.57 -14.34 -15.56
N SER A 200 2.32 -14.58 -15.95
CA SER A 200 1.56 -13.70 -16.86
C SER A 200 1.43 -12.29 -16.28
N ARG A 201 1.10 -12.20 -14.98
CA ARG A 201 1.03 -10.93 -14.23
C ARG A 201 2.37 -10.21 -14.16
N LEU A 202 3.44 -10.92 -13.80
CA LEU A 202 4.80 -10.37 -13.71
C LEU A 202 5.30 -9.84 -15.06
N THR A 203 4.97 -10.52 -16.17
CA THR A 203 5.35 -10.08 -17.52
C THR A 203 4.38 -9.06 -18.13
N GLY A 204 3.35 -8.67 -17.37
CA GLY A 204 2.41 -7.60 -17.64
C GLY A 204 1.48 -7.82 -18.82
N LYS A 205 0.98 -9.05 -18.96
CA LYS A 205 -0.24 -9.35 -19.69
C LYS A 205 -1.39 -9.25 -18.69
N TRP A 206 -1.90 -8.03 -18.48
CA TRP A 206 -3.00 -7.78 -17.55
C TRP A 206 -4.32 -7.65 -18.31
N GLU A 207 -5.37 -8.27 -17.77
CA GLU A 207 -6.73 -8.12 -18.28
C GLU A 207 -7.60 -7.32 -17.28
N SER A 208 -7.12 -7.09 -16.05
CA SER A 208 -7.89 -6.41 -15.00
C SER A 208 -7.05 -5.53 -14.06
N SER A 209 -7.69 -4.56 -13.39
CA SER A 209 -7.06 -3.74 -12.35
C SER A 209 -6.66 -4.54 -11.09
N ALA A 210 -7.23 -5.73 -10.87
CA ALA A 210 -6.81 -6.62 -9.79
C ALA A 210 -5.40 -7.19 -10.03
N ASP A 211 -5.02 -7.40 -11.29
CA ASP A 211 -3.67 -7.84 -11.65
C ASP A 211 -2.63 -6.74 -11.44
N VAL A 212 -3.04 -5.46 -11.47
CA VAL A 212 -2.18 -4.31 -11.15
C VAL A 212 -1.89 -4.25 -9.65
N ALA A 213 -2.87 -4.60 -8.80
CA ALA A 213 -2.74 -4.63 -7.35
C ALA A 213 -2.12 -5.93 -6.81
N TRP A 214 -1.75 -6.87 -7.67
CA TRP A 214 -1.14 -8.13 -7.26
C TRP A 214 0.26 -7.91 -6.66
N ALA A 215 0.54 -8.65 -5.57
CA ALA A 215 1.86 -8.79 -4.98
C ALA A 215 2.07 -10.21 -4.47
N ASP A 216 3.29 -10.68 -4.58
CA ASP A 216 3.72 -11.98 -4.09
C ASP A 216 5.15 -11.91 -3.56
N LYS A 217 5.60 -13.00 -2.94
CA LYS A 217 6.95 -13.16 -2.40
C LYS A 217 7.51 -14.50 -2.83
N LEU A 218 8.73 -14.54 -3.38
CA LEU A 218 9.39 -15.83 -3.56
C LEU A 218 9.77 -16.40 -2.19
N PRO A 219 9.37 -17.64 -1.85
CA PRO A 219 9.75 -18.22 -0.57
C PRO A 219 11.27 -18.26 -0.38
N THR A 220 11.77 -17.91 0.80
CA THR A 220 13.18 -17.86 1.14
C THR A 220 13.91 -19.16 0.80
N PRO A 221 13.42 -20.37 1.13
CA PRO A 221 14.09 -21.60 0.68
C PRO A 221 14.26 -21.67 -0.85
N THR A 222 13.20 -21.36 -1.61
CA THR A 222 13.23 -21.34 -3.08
C THR A 222 14.17 -20.27 -3.64
N PHE A 223 14.18 -19.07 -3.05
CA PHE A 223 15.10 -18.01 -3.45
C PHE A 223 16.56 -18.39 -3.18
N GLN A 224 16.82 -19.12 -2.10
CA GLN A 224 18.18 -19.55 -1.76
C GLN A 224 18.72 -20.59 -2.75
N GLU A 225 17.87 -21.40 -3.38
CA GLU A 225 18.27 -22.36 -4.43
C GLU A 225 18.84 -21.65 -5.66
N ILE A 226 18.27 -20.50 -6.05
CA ILE A 226 18.72 -19.70 -7.20
C ILE A 226 19.62 -18.52 -6.82
N ARG A 227 20.04 -18.41 -5.55
CA ARG A 227 20.74 -17.23 -5.03
C ARG A 227 21.99 -16.87 -5.83
N ASP A 228 22.81 -17.86 -6.13
CA ASP A 228 24.11 -17.64 -6.78
C ASP A 228 23.92 -17.25 -8.25
N GLU A 229 23.00 -17.89 -8.97
CA GLU A 229 22.61 -17.47 -10.33
C GLU A 229 22.00 -16.05 -10.35
N PHE A 230 21.16 -15.74 -9.37
CA PHE A 230 20.59 -14.39 -9.21
C PHE A 230 21.69 -13.34 -8.97
N ARG A 231 22.67 -13.65 -8.11
CA ARG A 231 23.81 -12.76 -7.85
C ARG A 231 24.62 -12.51 -9.12
N ASP A 232 24.99 -13.57 -9.83
CA ASP A 232 25.84 -13.47 -11.02
C ASP A 232 25.13 -12.71 -12.16
N LEU A 233 23.81 -12.92 -12.29
CA LEU A 233 22.95 -12.15 -13.20
C LEU A 233 22.94 -10.66 -12.82
N MET A 234 22.75 -10.35 -11.54
CA MET A 234 22.71 -8.97 -11.05
C MET A 234 24.07 -8.26 -11.16
N ASP A 235 25.18 -8.94 -10.86
CA ASP A 235 26.53 -8.38 -11.03
C ASP A 235 26.79 -7.99 -12.49
N THR A 236 26.28 -8.78 -13.44
CA THR A 236 26.40 -8.50 -14.88
C THR A 236 25.47 -7.37 -15.32
N GLN A 237 24.20 -7.44 -14.95
CA GLN A 237 23.13 -6.58 -15.48
C GLN A 237 23.07 -5.20 -14.80
N THR A 238 23.58 -5.06 -13.57
CA THR A 238 23.56 -3.77 -12.87
C THR A 238 24.76 -2.88 -13.22
N ALA A 239 25.77 -3.41 -13.93
CA ALA A 239 26.92 -2.66 -14.38
C ALA A 239 26.48 -1.45 -15.26
N GLY A 240 26.77 -0.23 -14.79
CA GLY A 240 26.39 1.01 -15.48
C GLY A 240 24.98 1.52 -15.18
N SER A 241 24.12 0.76 -14.51
CA SER A 241 22.82 1.22 -14.02
C SER A 241 22.92 1.98 -12.69
N ASP A 242 21.83 2.61 -12.26
CA ASP A 242 21.63 3.18 -10.93
C ASP A 242 21.40 2.09 -9.85
N LEU A 243 20.86 0.93 -10.22
CA LEU A 243 20.69 -0.23 -9.32
C LEU A 243 22.00 -0.69 -8.66
N ARG A 244 23.16 -0.39 -9.25
CA ARG A 244 24.48 -0.75 -8.72
C ARG A 244 24.68 -0.30 -7.26
N PHE A 245 24.10 0.83 -6.89
CA PHE A 245 24.30 1.42 -5.56
C PHE A 245 23.60 0.58 -4.50
N SER A 246 22.30 0.37 -4.62
CA SER A 246 21.56 -0.49 -3.68
C SER A 246 22.00 -1.95 -3.77
N TRP A 247 22.33 -2.45 -4.96
CA TRP A 247 22.87 -3.80 -5.15
C TRP A 247 24.17 -4.01 -4.36
N SER A 248 25.10 -3.05 -4.40
CA SER A 248 26.36 -3.13 -3.65
C SER A 248 26.17 -3.24 -2.13
N MET A 249 25.05 -2.73 -1.60
CA MET A 249 24.72 -2.80 -0.18
C MET A 249 24.17 -4.16 0.25
N VAL A 250 23.53 -4.91 -0.66
CA VAL A 250 22.84 -6.17 -0.33
C VAL A 250 23.46 -7.43 -0.94
N ARG A 251 24.34 -7.30 -1.95
CA ARG A 251 24.92 -8.43 -2.71
C ARG A 251 25.55 -9.52 -1.86
N ASN A 252 26.12 -9.17 -0.69
CA ASN A 252 26.77 -10.11 0.22
C ASN A 252 25.86 -10.59 1.36
N HIS A 253 24.60 -10.13 1.40
CA HIS A 253 23.64 -10.39 2.48
C HIS A 253 22.28 -10.87 1.93
N LEU A 254 22.29 -11.62 0.81
CA LEU A 254 21.07 -12.13 0.17
C LEU A 254 20.27 -13.08 1.07
N ASN A 255 20.93 -13.77 2.01
CA ASN A 255 20.31 -14.59 3.06
C ASN A 255 19.41 -13.79 4.01
N ALA A 256 19.68 -12.50 4.18
CA ALA A 256 18.93 -11.59 5.04
C ALA A 256 17.87 -10.79 4.27
N CYS A 257 17.75 -11.01 2.96
CA CYS A 257 16.83 -10.30 2.07
C CYS A 257 15.62 -11.16 1.70
N GLN A 258 14.55 -10.47 1.31
CA GLN A 258 13.30 -11.04 0.84
C GLN A 258 13.05 -10.54 -0.59
N LEU A 259 12.61 -11.44 -1.48
CA LEU A 259 12.30 -11.12 -2.87
C LEU A 259 10.78 -11.06 -3.06
N TYR A 260 10.28 -9.86 -3.33
CA TYR A 260 8.88 -9.60 -3.63
C TYR A 260 8.71 -9.36 -5.13
N ILE A 261 7.58 -9.80 -5.68
CA ILE A 261 7.23 -9.65 -7.09
C ILE A 261 5.85 -9.02 -7.22
N THR A 262 5.72 -8.07 -8.14
CA THR A 262 4.45 -7.43 -8.50
C THR A 262 4.31 -7.40 -10.02
N SER A 263 3.19 -6.89 -10.54
CA SER A 263 3.03 -6.67 -11.98
C SER A 263 3.85 -5.50 -12.54
N GLN A 264 4.45 -4.68 -11.66
CA GLN A 264 5.17 -3.45 -12.04
C GLN A 264 6.67 -3.51 -11.73
N ASP A 265 7.06 -4.23 -10.68
CA ASP A 265 8.44 -4.32 -10.23
C ASP A 265 8.77 -5.61 -9.49
N ILE A 266 10.07 -5.88 -9.40
CA ILE A 266 10.67 -6.89 -8.53
C ILE A 266 11.45 -6.15 -7.45
N LEU A 267 11.20 -6.46 -6.18
CA LEU A 267 11.80 -5.79 -5.04
C LEU A 267 12.59 -6.77 -4.17
N LEU A 268 13.91 -6.59 -4.11
CA LEU A 268 14.78 -7.30 -3.16
C LEU A 268 15.16 -6.36 -2.02
N ARG A 269 14.79 -6.71 -0.78
CA ARG A 269 15.14 -5.92 0.42
C ARG A 269 15.13 -6.76 1.70
N PRO A 270 15.88 -6.38 2.75
CA PRO A 270 15.68 -6.92 4.10
C PRO A 270 14.29 -6.53 4.66
N LEU A 271 13.82 -7.29 5.66
CA LEU A 271 12.53 -7.01 6.32
C LEU A 271 12.55 -5.64 7.00
N ILE A 272 13.64 -5.36 7.72
CA ILE A 272 13.94 -4.08 8.39
C ILE A 272 15.26 -3.54 7.83
N PRO A 273 15.38 -2.24 7.54
CA PRO A 273 16.63 -1.68 7.01
C PRO A 273 17.77 -1.79 8.04
N PRO A 274 18.95 -2.30 7.65
CA PRO A 274 20.09 -2.52 8.55
C PRO A 274 20.86 -1.22 8.80
N THR A 275 20.18 -0.18 9.29
CA THR A 275 20.77 1.14 9.53
C THR A 275 21.93 1.11 10.53
N TRP A 276 22.02 0.08 11.37
CA TRP A 276 23.14 -0.17 12.27
C TRP A 276 24.48 -0.38 11.52
N THR A 277 24.46 -0.79 10.25
CA THR A 277 25.67 -0.92 9.43
C THR A 277 26.07 0.38 8.73
N HIS A 278 25.23 1.42 8.77
CA HIS A 278 25.48 2.70 8.10
C HIS A 278 26.12 3.70 9.06
N ALA A 279 27.45 3.73 9.11
CA ALA A 279 28.21 4.55 10.07
C ALA A 279 27.75 6.03 10.17
N PRO A 280 27.42 6.76 9.07
CA PRO A 280 26.91 8.12 9.13
C PRO A 280 25.65 8.30 9.99
N PHE A 281 24.84 7.26 10.11
CA PHE A 281 23.61 7.28 10.91
C PHE A 281 23.81 6.58 12.27
N SER A 282 24.48 5.42 12.29
CA SER A 282 24.66 4.61 13.51
C SER A 282 25.68 5.19 14.49
N SER A 283 26.59 6.05 14.04
CA SER A 283 27.59 6.70 14.91
C SER A 283 27.10 7.96 15.61
N ALA A 284 25.93 8.49 15.24
CA ALA A 284 25.35 9.65 15.89
C ALA A 284 25.08 9.36 17.38
N LYS A 285 25.39 10.32 18.25
CA LYS A 285 25.15 10.25 19.70
C LYS A 285 23.65 10.23 20.00
N GLN A 286 22.88 11.02 19.25
CA GLN A 286 21.43 11.06 19.39
C GLN A 286 20.73 11.23 18.04
N ARG A 287 19.61 10.51 17.88
CA ARG A 287 18.68 10.63 16.75
C ARG A 287 17.33 11.11 17.28
N ILE A 288 16.85 12.23 16.74
CA ILE A 288 15.60 12.89 17.15
C ILE A 288 14.62 12.78 15.99
N PHE A 289 13.56 12.02 16.17
CA PHE A 289 12.50 11.80 15.19
C PHE A 289 11.32 12.71 15.47
N MET A 290 10.93 13.55 14.51
CA MET A 290 9.75 14.40 14.63
C MET A 290 8.63 13.85 13.77
N SER A 291 7.46 13.59 14.36
CA SER A 291 6.31 13.04 13.63
C SER A 291 4.99 13.50 14.26
N ALA A 292 3.92 13.46 13.47
CA ALA A 292 2.57 13.75 13.97
C ALA A 292 2.05 12.63 14.92
N THR A 293 2.54 11.40 14.73
CA THR A 293 2.20 10.22 15.50
C THR A 293 3.45 9.59 16.08
N LEU A 294 3.35 8.98 17.26
CA LEU A 294 4.47 8.31 17.93
C LEU A 294 4.69 6.87 17.46
N GLY A 295 3.86 6.33 16.57
CA GLY A 295 3.97 4.95 16.12
C GLY A 295 3.76 3.99 17.29
N GLY A 296 2.52 3.93 17.82
CA GLY A 296 2.21 3.20 19.06
C GLY A 296 2.47 1.69 19.00
N GLY A 297 2.59 1.14 17.79
CA GLY A 297 2.91 -0.27 17.54
C GLY A 297 4.37 -0.54 17.18
N GLY A 298 5.29 0.41 17.31
CA GLY A 298 6.71 0.21 16.96
C GLY A 298 7.05 0.49 15.50
N ASP A 299 6.22 1.25 14.79
CA ASP A 299 6.46 1.61 13.38
C ASP A 299 7.80 2.30 13.19
N LEU A 300 8.13 3.30 14.03
CA LEU A 300 9.35 4.08 13.89
C LEU A 300 10.61 3.21 14.04
N GLU A 301 10.59 2.24 14.95
CA GLU A 301 11.63 1.23 15.12
C GLU A 301 11.76 0.37 13.85
N ARG A 302 10.65 -0.14 13.28
CA ARG A 302 10.67 -0.91 12.01
C ARG A 302 11.18 -0.09 10.82
N LEU A 303 10.81 1.19 10.73
CA LEU A 303 11.23 2.12 9.67
C LEU A 303 12.73 2.41 9.73
N THR A 304 13.29 2.50 10.94
CA THR A 304 14.64 3.03 11.17
C THR A 304 15.64 1.97 11.58
N GLY A 305 15.22 0.76 11.97
CA GLY A 305 16.09 -0.26 12.56
C GLY A 305 16.66 0.13 13.94
N CYS A 306 16.17 1.22 14.54
CA CYS A 306 16.57 1.69 15.86
C CYS A 306 15.74 1.00 16.95
N THR A 307 16.37 0.71 18.09
CA THR A 307 15.74 0.11 19.28
C THR A 307 15.56 1.16 20.38
N SER A 308 14.66 0.89 21.32
CA SER A 308 14.48 1.69 22.55
C SER A 308 14.28 3.19 22.33
N ILE A 309 13.26 3.58 21.55
CA ILE A 309 12.96 4.99 21.26
C ILE A 309 12.20 5.63 22.43
N THR A 310 12.79 6.66 23.04
CA THR A 310 12.14 7.46 24.10
C THR A 310 11.10 8.39 23.47
N ARG A 311 9.83 8.22 23.81
CA ARG A 311 8.71 8.96 23.20
C ARG A 311 8.26 10.11 24.08
N LEU A 312 8.21 11.31 23.52
CA LEU A 312 7.65 12.51 24.14
C LEU A 312 6.32 12.84 23.46
N PRO A 313 5.17 12.63 24.13
CA PRO A 313 3.85 12.88 23.56
C PRO A 313 3.55 14.37 23.45
N VAL A 314 2.45 14.69 22.77
CA VAL A 314 1.92 16.07 22.71
C VAL A 314 1.62 16.54 24.14
N PRO A 315 1.97 17.78 24.51
CA PRO A 315 1.63 18.33 25.81
C PRO A 315 0.10 18.36 26.06
N SER A 316 -0.30 18.23 27.33
CA SER A 316 -1.71 18.17 27.75
C SER A 316 -2.52 19.40 27.31
N GLY A 317 -3.70 19.19 26.71
CA GLY A 317 -4.61 20.26 26.28
C GLY A 317 -4.58 20.56 24.77
N TRP A 318 -3.62 19.99 24.03
CA TRP A 318 -3.55 20.03 22.56
C TRP A 318 -3.95 18.71 21.88
N ASP A 319 -4.41 17.74 22.66
CA ASP A 319 -4.78 16.38 22.26
C ASP A 319 -6.21 16.26 21.71
N ARG A 320 -7.01 17.33 21.77
CA ARG A 320 -8.43 17.33 21.34
C ARG A 320 -8.76 18.35 20.26
N GLN A 321 -7.90 19.33 20.00
CA GLN A 321 -8.13 20.38 19.00
C GLN A 321 -7.18 20.24 17.81
N GLY A 322 -7.76 20.17 16.61
CA GLY A 322 -7.01 20.14 15.36
C GLY A 322 -6.51 21.52 14.93
N ILE A 323 -5.72 21.57 13.85
CA ILE A 323 -5.28 22.82 13.22
C ILE A 323 -6.18 23.11 12.01
N GLY A 324 -6.80 24.30 12.02
CA GLY A 324 -7.73 24.74 10.98
C GLY A 324 -9.06 24.00 11.01
N ARG A 325 -9.91 24.29 10.02
CA ARG A 325 -11.24 23.70 9.85
C ARG A 325 -11.39 23.05 8.48
N ARG A 326 -11.88 21.81 8.43
CA ARG A 326 -12.18 21.12 7.18
C ARG A 326 -13.64 20.77 7.04
N TYR A 327 -14.16 20.95 5.82
CA TYR A 327 -15.48 20.48 5.43
C TYR A 327 -15.35 19.33 4.44
N PHE A 328 -15.81 18.13 4.81
CA PHE A 328 -15.71 16.94 3.96
C PHE A 328 -16.97 16.74 3.12
N MET A 329 -16.78 16.42 1.84
CA MET A 329 -17.84 16.04 0.92
C MET A 329 -17.59 14.64 0.36
N PHE A 330 -18.62 13.80 0.38
CA PHE A 330 -18.58 12.41 -0.10
C PHE A 330 -19.59 12.21 -1.23
N PRO A 331 -19.35 12.78 -2.43
CA PRO A 331 -20.30 12.72 -3.55
C PRO A 331 -20.66 11.29 -3.95
N GLY A 332 -19.73 10.34 -3.84
CA GLY A 332 -19.96 8.92 -4.14
C GLY A 332 -20.99 8.21 -3.23
N LEU A 333 -21.46 8.85 -2.15
CA LEU A 333 -22.56 8.34 -1.33
C LEU A 333 -23.94 8.57 -1.96
N THR A 334 -24.06 9.45 -2.97
CA THR A 334 -25.37 9.79 -3.55
C THR A 334 -25.33 9.96 -5.07
N LEU A 335 -24.27 10.57 -5.62
CA LEU A 335 -24.13 10.80 -7.05
C LEU A 335 -23.62 9.54 -7.78
N PRO A 336 -24.11 9.26 -9.00
CA PRO A 336 -23.57 8.19 -9.84
C PRO A 336 -22.20 8.57 -10.42
N ASP A 337 -21.36 7.56 -10.69
CA ASP A 337 -20.00 7.75 -11.24
C ASP A 337 -19.98 8.59 -12.54
N SER A 338 -21.04 8.52 -13.35
CA SER A 338 -21.20 9.30 -14.58
C SER A 338 -21.27 10.81 -14.36
N GLU A 339 -21.70 11.27 -13.19
CA GLU A 339 -21.85 12.70 -12.86
C GLU A 339 -20.61 13.27 -12.15
N MET A 340 -19.66 12.42 -11.72
CA MET A 340 -18.52 12.82 -10.90
C MET A 340 -17.57 13.80 -11.60
N SER A 341 -17.39 13.65 -12.91
CA SER A 341 -16.55 14.55 -13.72
C SER A 341 -17.17 15.95 -13.79
N ASP A 342 -18.46 16.04 -14.10
CA ASP A 342 -19.15 17.33 -14.19
C ASP A 342 -19.23 18.01 -12.81
N PHE A 343 -19.45 17.23 -11.76
CA PHE A 343 -19.39 17.68 -10.37
C PHE A 343 -18.03 18.29 -10.01
N ARG A 344 -16.93 17.57 -10.27
CA ARG A 344 -15.56 18.05 -10.03
C ARG A 344 -15.33 19.38 -10.75
N CYS A 345 -15.66 19.46 -12.03
CA CYS A 345 -15.52 20.69 -12.80
C CYS A 345 -16.36 21.85 -12.27
N SER A 346 -17.57 21.59 -11.75
CA SER A 346 -18.40 22.63 -11.14
C SER A 346 -17.73 23.23 -9.90
N LEU A 347 -17.31 22.39 -8.95
CA LEU A 347 -16.69 22.89 -7.72
C LEU A 347 -15.36 23.59 -7.97
N ILE A 348 -14.58 23.15 -8.97
CA ILE A 348 -13.34 23.85 -9.38
C ILE A 348 -13.66 25.26 -9.87
N LYS A 349 -14.76 25.46 -10.62
CA LYS A 349 -15.17 26.80 -11.06
C LYS A 349 -15.52 27.70 -9.88
N ASP A 350 -16.22 27.17 -8.89
CA ASP A 350 -16.67 27.93 -7.73
C ASP A 350 -15.50 28.33 -6.80
N ALA A 351 -14.51 27.46 -6.66
CA ALA A 351 -13.34 27.71 -5.82
C ALA A 351 -12.18 28.46 -6.53
N GLY A 352 -12.12 28.42 -7.86
CA GLY A 352 -11.03 28.98 -8.66
C GLY A 352 -9.74 28.15 -8.58
N ARG A 353 -9.01 28.24 -7.47
CA ARG A 353 -7.79 27.45 -7.21
C ARG A 353 -8.10 26.13 -6.52
N SER A 354 -7.63 25.02 -7.09
CA SER A 354 -7.91 23.67 -6.59
C SER A 354 -6.67 22.77 -6.61
N LEU A 355 -6.60 21.83 -5.67
CA LEU A 355 -5.62 20.75 -5.61
C LEU A 355 -6.31 19.40 -5.82
N VAL A 356 -5.80 18.58 -6.73
CA VAL A 356 -6.29 17.22 -6.98
C VAL A 356 -5.17 16.22 -6.74
N LEU A 357 -5.37 15.35 -5.75
CA LEU A 357 -4.48 14.24 -5.42
C LEU A 357 -5.05 12.94 -6.00
N VAL A 358 -4.25 12.24 -6.79
CA VAL A 358 -4.65 11.01 -7.49
C VAL A 358 -3.65 9.87 -7.25
N PRO A 359 -4.08 8.60 -7.38
CA PRO A 359 -3.26 7.45 -6.99
C PRO A 359 -2.26 7.00 -8.07
N SER A 360 -2.28 7.58 -9.28
CA SER A 360 -1.37 7.20 -10.35
C SER A 360 -1.13 8.32 -11.35
N ASP A 361 -0.02 8.24 -12.09
CA ASP A 361 0.28 9.19 -13.17
C ASP A 361 -0.72 9.08 -14.32
N GLN A 362 -1.30 7.89 -14.53
CA GLN A 362 -2.37 7.68 -15.48
C GLN A 362 -3.63 8.47 -15.07
N ALA A 363 -4.08 8.31 -13.82
CA ALA A 363 -5.22 9.07 -13.29
C ALA A 363 -4.95 10.59 -13.30
N ALA A 364 -3.71 11.01 -13.05
CA ALA A 364 -3.35 12.42 -13.19
C ALA A 364 -3.50 12.92 -14.62
N THR A 365 -3.13 12.11 -15.61
CA THR A 365 -3.26 12.49 -17.02
C THR A 365 -4.73 12.63 -17.40
N GLU A 366 -5.58 11.68 -17.00
CA GLU A 366 -7.02 11.71 -17.23
C GLU A 366 -7.67 12.99 -16.65
N VAL A 367 -7.35 13.34 -15.40
CA VAL A 367 -7.85 14.57 -14.77
C VAL A 367 -7.31 15.83 -15.45
N ARG A 368 -6.05 15.84 -15.90
CA ARG A 368 -5.48 17.00 -16.60
C ARG A 368 -6.18 17.24 -17.93
N ASP A 369 -6.41 16.18 -18.70
CA ASP A 369 -7.11 16.26 -19.99
C ASP A 369 -8.55 16.73 -19.81
N GLU A 370 -9.23 16.26 -18.75
CA GLU A 370 -10.56 16.70 -18.36
C GLU A 370 -10.60 18.20 -18.04
N VAL A 371 -9.70 18.68 -17.15
CA VAL A 371 -9.63 20.09 -16.75
C VAL A 371 -9.28 20.98 -17.96
N ALA A 372 -8.34 20.55 -18.80
CA ALA A 372 -7.94 21.29 -19.99
C ALA A 372 -9.11 21.43 -20.97
N THR A 373 -9.88 20.36 -21.18
CA THR A 373 -10.97 20.31 -22.17
C THR A 373 -12.22 21.04 -21.68
N LYS A 374 -12.61 20.87 -20.41
CA LYS A 374 -13.88 21.41 -19.86
C LYS A 374 -13.76 22.81 -19.26
N LEU A 375 -12.60 23.16 -18.70
CA LEU A 375 -12.41 24.41 -17.95
C LEU A 375 -11.42 25.38 -18.61
N GLY A 376 -10.39 24.86 -19.29
CA GLY A 376 -9.32 25.69 -19.86
C GLY A 376 -8.43 26.36 -18.81
N TYR A 377 -8.42 25.85 -17.57
CA TYR A 377 -7.62 26.41 -16.47
C TYR A 377 -6.14 26.09 -16.64
N LYS A 378 -5.27 26.88 -15.99
CA LYS A 378 -3.84 26.55 -15.94
C LYS A 378 -3.63 25.32 -15.07
N ILE A 379 -2.90 24.35 -15.61
CA ILE A 379 -2.62 23.08 -14.94
C ILE A 379 -1.17 23.08 -14.46
N PHE A 380 -0.97 22.71 -13.20
CA PHE A 380 0.36 22.57 -12.61
C PHE A 380 0.59 21.11 -12.18
N GLY A 381 1.72 20.55 -12.58
CA GLY A 381 2.17 19.25 -12.11
C GLY A 381 2.97 19.34 -10.80
N ALA A 382 3.30 18.18 -10.23
CA ALA A 382 4.14 18.11 -9.04
C ALA A 382 5.50 18.82 -9.23
N GLY A 383 6.14 18.63 -10.39
CA GLY A 383 7.43 19.23 -10.69
C GLY A 383 7.40 20.76 -10.82
N ASP A 384 6.26 21.35 -11.21
CA ASP A 384 6.10 22.80 -11.31
C ASP A 384 5.96 23.41 -9.92
N ILE A 385 5.10 22.81 -9.10
CA ILE A 385 4.88 23.21 -7.70
C ILE A 385 6.14 23.00 -6.83
N GLU A 386 6.96 21.99 -7.15
CA GLU A 386 8.26 21.77 -6.50
C GLU A 386 9.26 22.90 -6.77
N LYS A 387 9.29 23.43 -7.99
CA LYS A 387 10.19 24.52 -8.37
C LYS A 387 9.73 25.84 -7.75
N SER A 388 8.45 26.16 -7.86
CA SER A 388 7.87 27.38 -7.32
C SER A 388 6.35 27.26 -7.19
N LYS A 389 5.81 27.70 -6.05
CA LYS A 389 4.36 27.84 -5.83
C LYS A 389 3.80 29.15 -6.37
N LYS A 390 4.68 30.09 -6.71
CA LYS A 390 4.31 31.49 -7.02
C LYS A 390 3.33 31.57 -8.19
N ASP A 391 3.64 30.90 -9.30
CA ASP A 391 2.85 30.93 -10.53
C ASP A 391 1.42 30.37 -10.32
N PHE A 392 1.30 29.38 -9.44
CA PHE A 392 0.01 28.81 -9.04
C PHE A 392 -0.80 29.79 -8.18
N VAL A 393 -0.17 30.37 -7.15
CA VAL A 393 -0.84 31.28 -6.20
C VAL A 393 -1.24 32.60 -6.88
N GLU A 394 -0.45 33.10 -7.82
CA GLU A 394 -0.74 34.32 -8.59
C GLU A 394 -1.82 34.11 -9.66
N SER A 395 -2.16 32.85 -10.00
CA SER A 395 -3.24 32.55 -10.94
C SER A 395 -4.56 32.38 -10.19
N GLU A 396 -5.61 33.11 -10.59
CA GLU A 396 -6.95 32.96 -10.00
C GLU A 396 -7.62 31.64 -10.40
N GLN A 397 -7.38 31.18 -11.64
CA GLN A 397 -7.94 29.95 -12.20
C GLN A 397 -6.82 28.94 -12.47
N ALA A 398 -6.54 28.10 -11.48
CA ALA A 398 -5.44 27.14 -11.54
C ALA A 398 -5.78 25.82 -10.82
N VAL A 399 -5.35 24.72 -11.42
CA VAL A 399 -5.51 23.37 -10.84
C VAL A 399 -4.16 22.70 -10.74
N ALA A 400 -3.78 22.31 -9.52
CA ALA A 400 -2.61 21.47 -9.30
C ALA A 400 -3.03 20.00 -9.29
N VAL A 401 -2.48 19.17 -10.19
CA VAL A 401 -2.79 17.74 -10.28
C VAL A 401 -1.54 16.92 -9.97
N VAL A 402 -1.58 16.23 -8.83
CA VAL A 402 -0.41 15.58 -8.21
C VAL A 402 -0.69 14.08 -8.02
N ALA A 403 0.10 13.25 -8.68
CA ALA A 403 0.06 11.79 -8.54
C ALA A 403 1.04 11.30 -7.47
N ASN A 404 0.65 10.26 -6.72
CA ASN A 404 1.54 9.47 -5.85
C ASN A 404 2.38 10.28 -4.84
N ARG A 405 1.99 11.52 -4.57
CA ARG A 405 2.69 12.44 -3.68
C ARG A 405 1.68 13.02 -2.73
N TYR A 406 1.51 12.31 -1.63
CA TYR A 406 0.73 12.76 -0.50
C TYR A 406 1.56 13.61 0.48
N ASP A 407 2.86 13.82 0.21
CA ASP A 407 3.83 14.53 1.05
C ASP A 407 4.56 15.66 0.32
N GLY A 408 4.94 16.71 1.07
CA GLY A 408 5.90 17.74 0.64
C GLY A 408 5.34 18.99 -0.06
N ILE A 409 4.03 19.07 -0.29
CA ILE A 409 3.37 20.23 -0.91
C ILE A 409 2.25 20.75 0.00
N ASP A 410 2.36 22.00 0.44
CA ASP A 410 1.38 22.63 1.32
C ASP A 410 0.86 23.95 0.76
N PHE A 411 -0.42 24.21 0.95
CA PHE A 411 -1.10 25.40 0.47
C PHE A 411 -1.74 26.14 1.66
N PRO A 412 -1.00 27.01 2.36
CA PRO A 412 -1.53 27.74 3.52
C PRO A 412 -2.47 28.88 3.10
N GLY A 413 -3.40 29.24 3.99
CA GLY A 413 -4.34 30.35 3.81
C GLY A 413 -5.08 30.31 2.47
N ASP A 414 -5.10 31.43 1.76
CA ASP A 414 -5.85 31.59 0.50
C ASP A 414 -5.15 30.99 -0.73
N SER A 415 -4.07 30.24 -0.52
CA SER A 415 -3.34 29.58 -1.61
C SER A 415 -4.24 28.55 -2.31
N CYS A 416 -4.99 27.75 -1.55
CA CYS A 416 -5.92 26.77 -2.07
C CYS A 416 -6.94 26.38 -1.00
N ARG A 417 -8.24 26.54 -1.28
CA ARG A 417 -9.33 26.20 -0.34
C ARG A 417 -10.12 24.96 -0.73
N LEU A 418 -9.84 24.36 -1.90
CA LEU A 418 -10.51 23.15 -2.38
C LEU A 418 -9.51 22.03 -2.68
N LEU A 419 -9.69 20.90 -2.01
CA LEU A 419 -8.87 19.70 -2.15
C LEU A 419 -9.72 18.53 -2.62
N PHE A 420 -9.36 17.90 -3.73
CA PHE A 420 -9.85 16.60 -4.14
C PHE A 420 -8.84 15.52 -3.77
N VAL A 421 -9.30 14.47 -3.09
CA VAL A 421 -8.48 13.29 -2.81
C VAL A 421 -9.15 12.06 -3.39
N GLU A 422 -8.50 11.48 -4.39
CA GLU A 422 -8.98 10.29 -5.09
C GLU A 422 -8.14 9.07 -4.69
N GLY A 423 -8.81 8.04 -4.15
CA GLY A 423 -8.19 6.78 -3.76
C GLY A 423 -7.40 6.83 -2.43
N LEU A 424 -7.27 5.66 -1.80
CA LEU A 424 -6.60 5.50 -0.51
C LEU A 424 -5.12 5.09 -0.74
N PRO A 425 -4.13 5.79 -0.16
CA PRO A 425 -2.73 5.37 -0.19
C PRO A 425 -2.47 4.15 0.70
N ARG A 426 -2.93 2.95 0.28
CA ARG A 426 -2.86 1.71 1.08
C ARG A 426 -1.42 1.23 1.31
N ALA A 427 -0.64 1.00 0.24
CA ALA A 427 0.70 0.43 0.33
C ALA A 427 1.72 1.21 -0.54
N THR A 428 2.91 1.48 0.00
CA THR A 428 3.95 2.24 -0.73
C THR A 428 4.92 1.38 -1.52
N ASN A 429 5.01 0.09 -1.22
CA ASN A 429 5.94 -0.83 -1.86
C ASN A 429 5.41 -2.28 -1.90
N ALA A 430 6.10 -3.14 -2.64
CA ALA A 430 5.71 -4.55 -2.83
C ALA A 430 5.64 -5.34 -1.50
N GLN A 431 6.50 -5.03 -0.52
CA GLN A 431 6.50 -5.68 0.79
C GLN A 431 5.24 -5.34 1.59
N GLU A 432 4.91 -4.04 1.73
CA GLU A 432 3.68 -3.62 2.41
C GLU A 432 2.46 -4.25 1.73
N ARG A 433 2.44 -4.24 0.40
CA ARG A 433 1.35 -4.83 -0.38
C ARG A 433 1.20 -6.32 -0.11
N PHE A 434 2.28 -7.09 -0.15
CA PHE A 434 2.28 -8.52 0.18
C PHE A 434 1.78 -8.79 1.61
N LEU A 435 2.26 -8.01 2.59
CA LEU A 435 1.90 -8.20 3.99
C LEU A 435 0.41 -7.90 4.26
N MET A 436 -0.14 -6.88 3.60
CA MET A 436 -1.55 -6.53 3.72
C MET A 436 -2.44 -7.52 2.97
N SER A 437 -2.22 -7.70 1.66
CA SER A 437 -3.14 -8.46 0.81
C SER A 437 -2.99 -9.97 0.94
N ARG A 438 -1.75 -10.50 0.95
CA ARG A 438 -1.52 -11.95 1.02
C ARG A 438 -1.54 -12.44 2.45
N MET A 439 -0.81 -11.78 3.34
CA MET A 439 -0.66 -12.24 4.73
C MET A 439 -1.80 -11.82 5.66
N GLY A 440 -2.68 -10.89 5.26
CA GLY A 440 -3.75 -10.39 6.12
C GLY A 440 -3.23 -9.65 7.36
N ALA A 441 -2.03 -9.05 7.27
CA ALA A 441 -1.40 -8.33 8.38
C ALA A 441 -1.75 -6.83 8.37
N ASN A 442 -3.01 -6.48 8.10
CA ASN A 442 -3.48 -5.09 8.01
C ASN A 442 -3.24 -4.31 9.32
N ALA A 443 -3.42 -4.97 10.46
CA ALA A 443 -3.21 -4.40 11.79
C ALA A 443 -1.80 -3.81 11.99
N LEU A 444 -0.78 -4.34 11.30
CA LEU A 444 0.60 -3.83 11.33
C LEU A 444 0.71 -2.41 10.76
N PHE A 445 -0.14 -2.06 9.80
CA PHE A 445 -0.03 -0.80 9.05
C PHE A 445 -1.13 0.21 9.36
N ASN A 446 -2.06 -0.10 10.27
CA ASN A 446 -3.20 0.77 10.56
C ASN A 446 -2.76 2.20 10.97
N ASP A 447 -1.82 2.34 11.89
CA ASP A 447 -1.32 3.66 12.33
C ASP A 447 -0.62 4.42 11.18
N ARG A 448 0.09 3.69 10.32
CA ARG A 448 0.78 4.23 9.14
C ARG A 448 -0.20 4.72 8.08
N ILE A 449 -1.20 3.91 7.72
CA ILE A 449 -2.25 4.27 6.77
C ILE A 449 -3.03 5.47 7.30
N GLN A 450 -3.39 5.46 8.58
CA GLN A 450 -4.05 6.58 9.23
C GLN A 450 -3.20 7.87 9.15
N THR A 451 -1.90 7.77 9.43
CA THR A 451 -0.98 8.90 9.32
C THR A 451 -0.91 9.45 7.90
N ARG A 452 -0.80 8.59 6.88
CA ARG A 452 -0.81 8.99 5.45
C ARG A 452 -2.11 9.69 5.05
N VAL A 453 -3.26 9.17 5.51
CA VAL A 453 -4.57 9.79 5.29
C VAL A 453 -4.65 11.18 5.92
N LEU A 454 -4.20 11.33 7.17
CA LEU A 454 -4.17 12.62 7.87
C LEU A 454 -3.27 13.64 7.16
N GLN A 455 -2.13 13.18 6.64
CA GLN A 455 -1.22 14.02 5.85
C GLN A 455 -1.86 14.46 4.53
N ALA A 456 -2.52 13.55 3.81
CA ALA A 456 -3.19 13.86 2.54
C ALA A 456 -4.27 14.94 2.69
N ILE A 457 -5.15 14.81 3.70
CA ILE A 457 -6.28 15.74 3.92
C ILE A 457 -5.87 17.04 4.63
N GLY A 458 -4.67 17.11 5.22
CA GLY A 458 -4.15 18.29 5.95
C GLY A 458 -3.34 19.27 5.09
N ARG A 459 -3.32 19.11 3.76
CA ARG A 459 -2.44 19.88 2.86
C ARG A 459 -2.84 21.36 2.73
N CYS A 460 -4.12 21.67 2.92
CA CYS A 460 -4.68 23.02 2.82
C CYS A 460 -4.99 23.67 4.19
N THR A 461 -4.63 23.02 5.31
CA THR A 461 -4.87 23.52 6.68
C THR A 461 -3.60 23.46 7.51
N ARG A 462 -2.92 24.61 7.66
CA ARG A 462 -1.59 24.75 8.29
C ARG A 462 -1.59 25.70 9.49
N SER A 463 -2.57 26.58 9.60
CA SER A 463 -2.78 27.51 10.70
C SER A 463 -4.15 27.31 11.37
N LEU A 464 -4.36 27.89 12.56
CA LEU A 464 -5.67 27.85 13.24
C LEU A 464 -6.76 28.64 12.48
N GLU A 465 -6.35 29.58 11.62
CA GLU A 465 -7.25 30.43 10.83
C GLU A 465 -7.55 29.82 9.45
N ASP A 466 -6.80 28.78 9.05
CA ASP A 466 -6.98 28.14 7.76
C ASP A 466 -8.26 27.29 7.72
N TYR A 467 -8.94 27.32 6.58
CA TYR A 467 -10.07 26.45 6.30
C TYR A 467 -10.08 25.96 4.85
N SER A 468 -10.49 24.70 4.65
CA SER A 468 -10.53 24.08 3.32
C SER A 468 -11.63 23.04 3.18
N ALA A 469 -12.25 22.98 2.00
CA ALA A 469 -13.16 21.91 1.62
C ALA A 469 -12.36 20.73 1.07
N VAL A 470 -12.72 19.51 1.49
CA VAL A 470 -12.08 18.26 1.09
C VAL A 470 -13.13 17.35 0.45
N VAL A 471 -13.03 17.18 -0.87
CA VAL A 471 -13.89 16.30 -1.64
C VAL A 471 -13.20 14.95 -1.77
N VAL A 472 -13.84 13.92 -1.24
CA VAL A 472 -13.28 12.56 -1.21
C VAL A 472 -13.98 11.71 -2.25
N THR A 473 -13.21 11.23 -3.23
CA THR A 473 -13.70 10.46 -4.38
C THR A 473 -12.95 9.13 -4.53
N GLY A 474 -13.48 8.26 -5.40
CA GLY A 474 -12.98 6.91 -5.63
C GLY A 474 -13.75 5.85 -4.82
N GLU A 475 -13.41 4.58 -5.01
CA GLU A 475 -14.19 3.46 -4.44
C GLU A 475 -13.80 3.17 -2.98
N ASP A 476 -12.50 3.18 -2.68
CA ASP A 476 -11.99 2.74 -1.38
C ASP A 476 -11.98 3.82 -0.29
N PHE A 477 -11.64 5.04 -0.67
CA PHE A 477 -11.31 6.08 0.31
C PHE A 477 -12.54 6.65 1.03
N PRO A 478 -13.66 6.93 0.36
CA PRO A 478 -14.92 7.25 1.03
C PRO A 478 -15.33 6.16 2.02
N ASN A 479 -15.26 4.88 1.63
CA ASN A 479 -15.61 3.76 2.50
C ASN A 479 -14.73 3.72 3.75
N TYR A 480 -13.42 3.91 3.59
CA TYR A 480 -12.46 3.94 4.69
C TYR A 480 -12.76 5.05 5.71
N LEU A 481 -13.11 6.25 5.24
CA LEU A 481 -13.42 7.38 6.10
C LEU A 481 -14.84 7.34 6.69
N ALA A 482 -15.79 6.72 6.00
CA ALA A 482 -17.17 6.62 6.47
C ALA A 482 -17.36 5.56 7.56
N ASP A 483 -16.55 4.50 7.55
CA ASP A 483 -16.61 3.37 8.48
C ASP A 483 -16.52 3.80 9.96
N PRO A 484 -17.60 3.65 10.76
CA PRO A 484 -17.61 4.01 12.17
C PRO A 484 -16.54 3.26 13.01
N GLN A 485 -16.22 2.01 12.65
CA GLN A 485 -15.24 1.20 13.38
C GLN A 485 -13.82 1.71 13.21
N ARG A 486 -13.52 2.37 12.08
CA ARG A 486 -12.24 3.05 11.85
C ARG A 486 -12.26 4.45 12.42
N ARG A 487 -13.38 5.16 12.30
CA ARG A 487 -13.48 6.57 12.70
C ARG A 487 -13.14 6.80 14.16
N ARG A 488 -13.56 5.92 15.06
CA ARG A 488 -13.28 6.00 16.51
C ARG A 488 -11.79 6.08 16.87
N HIS A 489 -10.90 5.71 15.95
CA HIS A 489 -9.45 5.77 16.16
C HIS A 489 -8.84 7.10 15.70
N PHE A 490 -9.55 7.95 14.95
CA PHE A 490 -9.07 9.27 14.57
C PHE A 490 -9.09 10.24 15.75
N HIS A 491 -8.35 11.33 15.59
CA HIS A 491 -8.42 12.45 16.52
C HIS A 491 -9.86 13.01 16.62
N PRO A 492 -10.35 13.42 17.81
CA PRO A 492 -11.74 13.84 18.02
C PRO A 492 -12.23 14.93 17.05
N GLU A 493 -11.39 15.90 16.70
CA GLU A 493 -11.72 16.92 15.70
C GLU A 493 -12.07 16.30 14.34
N LEU A 494 -11.26 15.37 13.85
CA LEU A 494 -11.50 14.74 12.55
C LEU A 494 -12.72 13.81 12.60
N GLN A 495 -12.97 13.14 13.72
CA GLN A 495 -14.20 12.35 13.89
C GLN A 495 -15.44 13.22 13.66
N ALA A 496 -15.47 14.40 14.28
CA ALA A 496 -16.58 15.34 14.16
C ALA A 496 -16.72 15.93 12.74
N GLU A 497 -15.61 16.32 12.11
CA GLU A 497 -15.59 16.84 10.74
C GLU A 497 -16.09 15.79 9.73
N LEU A 498 -15.66 14.53 9.88
CA LEU A 498 -16.11 13.42 9.03
C LEU A 498 -17.58 13.09 9.26
N GLU A 499 -18.00 13.00 10.53
CA GLU A 499 -19.40 12.72 10.86
C GLU A 499 -20.35 13.76 10.28
N PHE A 500 -20.04 15.04 10.47
CA PHE A 500 -20.80 16.13 9.87
C PHE A 500 -20.80 16.05 8.34
N GLY A 501 -19.63 15.85 7.71
CA GLY A 501 -19.53 15.76 6.25
C GLY A 501 -20.32 14.59 5.65
N ILE A 502 -20.35 13.43 6.33
CA ILE A 502 -21.16 12.28 5.92
C ILE A 502 -22.65 12.60 6.01
N GLU A 503 -23.10 13.19 7.12
CA GLU A 503 -24.51 13.60 7.30
C GLU A 503 -24.95 14.60 6.21
N GLN A 504 -24.11 15.57 5.88
CA GLN A 504 -24.41 16.55 4.81
C GLN A 504 -24.31 15.95 3.39
N SER A 505 -23.60 14.83 3.22
CA SER A 505 -23.48 14.16 1.91
C SER A 505 -24.57 13.13 1.66
N GLN A 506 -25.24 12.62 2.70
CA GLN A 506 -26.28 11.60 2.56
C GLN A 506 -27.57 12.19 1.96
N GLY A 507 -27.94 11.74 0.77
CA GLY A 507 -29.16 12.19 0.10
C GLY A 507 -29.04 13.59 -0.53
N ALA A 508 -27.83 14.15 -0.57
CA ALA A 508 -27.57 15.46 -1.15
C ALA A 508 -27.59 15.41 -2.69
N SER A 509 -28.26 16.38 -3.30
CA SER A 509 -28.19 16.62 -4.74
C SER A 509 -26.92 17.39 -5.12
N LEU A 510 -26.58 17.42 -6.41
CA LEU A 510 -25.46 18.22 -6.92
C LEU A 510 -25.58 19.69 -6.49
N LYS A 511 -26.80 20.24 -6.50
CA LYS A 511 -27.08 21.61 -6.08
C LYS A 511 -26.78 21.84 -4.60
N ASP A 512 -27.13 20.89 -3.75
CA ASP A 512 -26.88 20.99 -2.30
C ASP A 512 -25.38 21.02 -1.99
N PHE A 513 -24.58 20.22 -2.70
CA PHE A 513 -23.12 20.25 -2.55
C PHE A 513 -22.53 21.60 -2.95
N THR A 514 -22.98 22.19 -4.07
CA THR A 514 -22.54 23.51 -4.51
C THR A 514 -22.93 24.61 -3.52
N GLU A 515 -24.19 24.65 -3.06
CA GLU A 515 -24.65 25.63 -2.07
C GLU A 515 -23.90 25.52 -0.74
N ASN A 516 -23.60 24.29 -0.31
CA ASN A 516 -22.81 24.04 0.90
C ASN A 516 -21.34 24.47 0.72
N LEU A 517 -20.75 24.26 -0.46
CA LEU A 517 -19.40 24.75 -0.76
C LEU A 517 -19.36 26.28 -0.73
N GLU A 518 -20.30 26.95 -1.39
CA GLU A 518 -20.40 28.42 -1.39
C GLU A 518 -20.54 28.96 0.04
N THR A 519 -21.42 28.38 0.85
CA THR A 519 -21.60 28.76 2.26
C THR A 519 -20.33 28.59 3.07
N PHE A 520 -19.59 27.49 2.84
CA PHE A 520 -18.31 27.24 3.49
C PHE A 520 -17.21 28.24 3.06
N LEU A 521 -17.13 28.55 1.77
CA LEU A 521 -16.11 29.47 1.24
C LEU A 521 -16.36 30.92 1.67
N ASP A 522 -17.62 31.34 1.75
CA ASP A 522 -18.06 32.65 2.28
C ASP A 522 -17.69 32.81 3.76
N ASN A 523 -17.70 31.71 4.53
CA ASN A 523 -17.29 31.65 5.94
C ASN A 523 -18.06 32.67 6.83
N GLY A 524 -19.32 32.93 6.49
CA GLY A 524 -20.22 33.86 7.19
C GLY A 524 -21.05 33.22 8.32
N PRO A 525 -22.09 33.92 8.83
CA PRO A 525 -22.89 33.46 9.97
C PRO A 525 -23.58 32.10 9.77
N LYS A 526 -23.95 31.76 8.53
CA LYS A 526 -24.52 30.44 8.19
C LYS A 526 -23.52 29.31 8.44
N TRP A 527 -22.25 29.54 8.13
CA TRP A 527 -21.20 28.56 8.40
C TRP A 527 -20.90 28.47 9.91
N GLU A 528 -20.99 29.57 10.65
CA GLU A 528 -20.81 29.56 12.10
C GLU A 528 -21.82 28.63 12.80
N GLU A 529 -23.08 28.64 12.36
CA GLU A 529 -24.11 27.73 12.86
C GLU A 529 -23.78 26.26 12.56
N ALA A 530 -23.33 25.95 11.33
CA ALA A 530 -22.88 24.61 10.97
C ALA A 530 -21.65 24.16 11.79
N ASN A 531 -20.68 25.05 11.98
CA ASN A 531 -19.46 24.81 12.75
C ASN A 531 -19.75 24.52 14.23
N ASN A 532 -20.79 25.13 14.82
CA ASN A 532 -21.22 24.82 16.19
C ASN A 532 -21.64 23.36 16.36
N GLN A 533 -22.21 22.73 15.33
CA GLN A 533 -22.55 21.30 15.34
C GLN A 533 -21.28 20.44 15.38
N ILE A 534 -20.26 20.80 14.60
CA ILE A 534 -18.95 20.12 14.61
C ILE A 534 -18.30 20.23 16.00
N ILE A 535 -18.34 21.41 16.62
CA ILE A 535 -17.81 21.62 17.98
C ILE A 535 -18.52 20.75 19.01
N ALA A 536 -19.85 20.64 18.93
CA ALA A 536 -20.64 19.79 19.82
C ALA A 536 -20.28 18.30 19.64
N LYS A 537 -20.19 17.80 18.40
CA LYS A 537 -19.76 16.43 18.10
C LYS A 537 -18.35 16.15 18.61
N ARG A 538 -17.42 17.09 18.42
CA ARG A 538 -16.03 16.98 18.94
C ARG A 538 -15.98 16.82 20.45
N ALA A 539 -16.83 17.55 21.19
CA ALA A 539 -16.87 17.46 22.65
C ALA A 539 -17.30 16.06 23.13
N ALA A 540 -18.18 15.39 22.38
CA ALA A 540 -18.64 14.03 22.66
C ALA A 540 -17.65 12.95 22.18
N ALA A 541 -16.79 13.24 21.21
CA ALA A 541 -15.87 12.29 20.62
C ALA A 541 -14.71 11.89 21.58
N VAL A 542 -14.40 10.60 21.57
CA VAL A 542 -13.28 9.99 22.30
C VAL A 542 -12.45 9.16 21.34
N GLN A 543 -11.14 9.41 21.30
CA GLN A 543 -10.22 8.62 20.51
C GLN A 543 -9.93 7.28 21.21
N GLN A 544 -10.19 6.19 20.52
CA GLN A 544 -9.85 4.83 20.97
C GLN A 544 -8.48 4.42 20.44
N VAL A 545 -7.70 3.73 21.27
CA VAL A 545 -6.43 3.11 20.84
C VAL A 545 -6.72 1.99 19.86
N MET A 546 -5.88 1.86 18.83
CA MET A 546 -5.99 0.75 17.89
C MET A 546 -5.71 -0.60 18.55
N PRO A 547 -6.38 -1.68 18.09
CA PRO A 547 -6.15 -3.01 18.64
C PRO A 547 -4.70 -3.48 18.43
N ALA A 548 -4.23 -4.32 19.34
CA ALA A 548 -2.94 -5.04 19.28
C ALA A 548 -1.65 -4.19 19.22
N MET A 549 -1.74 -2.84 19.33
CA MET A 549 -0.56 -1.95 19.31
C MET A 549 0.44 -2.27 20.41
N GLY A 550 -0.03 -2.63 21.62
CA GLY A 550 0.85 -3.00 22.74
C GLY A 550 1.71 -4.24 22.44
N GLU A 551 1.14 -5.27 21.82
CA GLU A 551 1.90 -6.46 21.40
C GLU A 551 2.91 -6.12 20.30
N LEU A 552 2.50 -5.34 19.29
CA LEU A 552 3.36 -4.91 18.20
C LEU A 552 4.57 -4.09 18.69
N GLN A 553 4.36 -3.23 19.69
CA GLN A 553 5.43 -2.46 20.33
C GLN A 553 6.36 -3.37 21.16
N ALA A 554 5.81 -4.37 21.87
CA ALA A 554 6.60 -5.25 22.73
C ALA A 554 7.52 -6.20 21.94
N ILE A 555 7.20 -6.51 20.68
CA ILE A 555 8.00 -7.43 19.85
C ILE A 555 9.10 -6.74 19.05
N VAL A 556 9.00 -5.44 18.80
CA VAL A 556 9.81 -4.77 17.75
C VAL A 556 11.32 -4.88 17.95
N ASP A 557 11.79 -4.86 19.20
CA ASP A 557 13.21 -5.03 19.51
C ASP A 557 13.71 -6.43 19.06
N ARG A 558 12.87 -7.47 19.19
CA ARG A 558 13.19 -8.84 18.75
C ARG A 558 13.11 -8.97 17.23
N GLU A 559 12.26 -8.21 16.57
CA GLU A 559 12.21 -8.19 15.10
C GLU A 559 13.49 -7.57 14.51
N ILE A 560 13.97 -6.48 15.12
CA ILE A 560 15.25 -5.86 14.77
C ILE A 560 16.40 -6.82 15.08
N GLU A 561 16.36 -7.52 16.20
CA GLU A 561 17.35 -8.55 16.54
C GLU A 561 17.37 -9.68 15.51
N PHE A 562 16.21 -10.22 15.12
CA PHE A 562 16.09 -11.22 14.06
C PHE A 562 16.79 -10.77 12.78
N GLN A 563 16.51 -9.53 12.32
CA GLN A 563 17.13 -9.00 11.11
C GLN A 563 18.64 -8.78 11.27
N LYS A 564 19.11 -8.33 12.45
CA LYS A 564 20.54 -8.19 12.76
C LYS A 564 21.26 -9.54 12.68
N LYS A 565 20.69 -10.59 13.26
CA LYS A 565 21.28 -11.93 13.28
C LYS A 565 21.33 -12.56 11.89
N LEU A 566 20.25 -12.46 11.11
CA LEU A 566 20.28 -12.87 9.71
C LEU A 566 21.32 -12.11 8.90
N TRP A 567 21.42 -10.79 9.09
CA TRP A 567 22.42 -9.96 8.40
C TRP A 567 23.86 -10.41 8.70
N GLN A 568 24.11 -10.89 9.92
CA GLN A 568 25.39 -11.44 10.37
C GLN A 568 25.63 -12.89 9.91
N GLY A 569 24.63 -13.56 9.31
CA GLY A 569 24.70 -14.98 8.95
C GLY A 569 24.42 -15.94 10.11
N ASP A 570 24.01 -15.43 11.27
CA ASP A 570 23.70 -16.21 12.47
C ASP A 570 22.23 -16.65 12.45
N ALA A 571 21.97 -17.76 11.75
CA ALA A 571 20.62 -18.27 11.55
C ALA A 571 20.00 -18.85 12.84
N GLU A 572 20.82 -19.37 13.77
CA GLU A 572 20.36 -19.94 15.03
C GLU A 572 19.89 -18.84 16.00
N ALA A 573 20.68 -17.79 16.18
CA ALA A 573 20.25 -16.66 17.00
C ALA A 573 19.07 -15.91 16.36
N ALA A 574 19.02 -15.84 15.02
CA ALA A 574 17.84 -15.31 14.34
C ALA A 574 16.59 -16.12 14.67
N LEU A 575 16.66 -17.46 14.61
CA LEU A 575 15.54 -18.31 15.02
C LEU A 575 15.10 -18.03 16.45
N GLY A 576 16.03 -17.91 17.40
CA GLY A 576 15.71 -17.57 18.80
C GLY A 576 14.97 -16.23 18.93
N ALA A 577 15.39 -15.20 18.19
CA ALA A 577 14.70 -13.91 18.16
C ALA A 577 13.27 -14.03 17.56
N ALA A 578 13.09 -14.80 16.48
CA ALA A 578 11.79 -15.05 15.89
C ALA A 578 10.84 -15.84 16.81
N GLU A 579 11.34 -16.88 17.50
CA GLU A 579 10.60 -17.61 18.54
C GLU A 579 10.19 -16.66 19.68
N GLY A 580 11.06 -15.71 20.04
CA GLY A 580 10.76 -14.65 21.01
C GLY A 580 9.65 -13.68 20.54
N VAL A 581 9.54 -13.40 19.25
CA VAL A 581 8.39 -12.63 18.70
C VAL A 581 7.10 -13.45 18.83
N LEU A 582 7.15 -14.72 18.42
CA LEU A 582 6.01 -15.64 18.48
C LEU A 582 5.48 -15.87 19.89
N GLY A 583 6.36 -15.81 20.91
CA GLY A 583 5.97 -15.92 22.31
C GLY A 583 5.13 -14.76 22.86
N ILE A 584 5.10 -13.61 22.17
CA ILE A 584 4.25 -12.46 22.56
C ILE A 584 2.99 -12.37 21.69
N LEU A 585 3.10 -12.66 20.40
CA LEU A 585 1.99 -12.49 19.45
C LEU A 585 0.79 -13.40 19.77
N SER A 586 -0.21 -12.85 20.43
CA SER A 586 -1.40 -13.57 20.89
C SER A 586 -2.68 -13.06 20.26
N ALA A 587 -2.76 -11.75 19.97
CA ALA A 587 -3.96 -11.06 19.52
C ALA A 587 -4.59 -11.71 18.25
N PRO A 588 -5.94 -11.86 18.20
CA PRO A 588 -6.63 -12.43 17.04
C PRO A 588 -6.35 -11.67 15.73
N GLU A 589 -6.28 -10.34 15.78
CA GLU A 589 -6.05 -9.46 14.63
C GLU A 589 -4.62 -9.60 14.07
N LEU A 590 -3.68 -10.14 14.84
CA LEU A 590 -2.30 -10.39 14.44
C LEU A 590 -2.06 -11.81 13.91
N LYS A 591 -3.11 -12.60 13.68
CA LYS A 591 -3.01 -13.99 13.19
C LYS A 591 -2.17 -14.10 11.91
N GLY A 592 -2.40 -13.21 10.94
CA GLY A 592 -1.64 -13.15 9.70
C GLY A 592 -0.16 -12.84 9.90
N TYR A 593 0.13 -11.90 10.80
CA TYR A 593 1.50 -11.53 11.16
C TYR A 593 2.23 -12.63 11.94
N ARG A 594 1.53 -13.33 12.83
CA ARG A 594 2.06 -14.51 13.52
C ARG A 594 2.38 -15.64 12.54
N ALA A 595 1.54 -15.86 11.53
CA ALA A 595 1.82 -16.84 10.47
C ALA A 595 3.09 -16.48 9.69
N LEU A 596 3.29 -15.18 9.38
CA LEU A 596 4.55 -14.69 8.80
C LEU A 596 5.75 -15.00 9.71
N TRP A 597 5.64 -14.75 11.01
CA TRP A 597 6.74 -14.99 11.95
C TRP A 597 7.06 -16.47 12.12
N HIS A 598 6.07 -17.37 12.07
CA HIS A 598 6.33 -18.81 11.97
C HIS A 598 7.08 -19.15 10.69
N TYR A 599 6.70 -18.55 9.56
CA TYR A 599 7.43 -18.72 8.31
C TYR A 599 8.88 -18.21 8.38
N LEU A 600 9.11 -17.04 8.97
CA LEU A 600 10.44 -16.45 9.13
C LEU A 600 11.32 -17.28 10.07
N ALA A 601 10.76 -17.78 11.17
CA ALA A 601 11.41 -18.74 12.06
C ALA A 601 11.77 -20.02 11.30
N GLY A 602 10.84 -20.60 10.54
CA GLY A 602 11.10 -21.78 9.72
C GLY A 602 12.20 -21.55 8.67
N SER A 603 12.22 -20.37 8.06
CA SER A 603 13.25 -19.98 7.08
C SER A 603 14.63 -19.82 7.73
N ALA A 604 14.72 -19.21 8.91
CA ALA A 604 15.96 -19.13 9.67
C ALA A 604 16.46 -20.51 10.10
N ALA A 605 15.57 -21.37 10.61
CA ALA A 605 15.90 -22.75 10.96
C ALA A 605 16.39 -23.54 9.73
N TRP A 606 15.76 -23.37 8.57
CA TRP A 606 16.17 -24.01 7.32
C TRP A 606 17.57 -23.55 6.87
N LEU A 607 17.85 -22.24 6.92
CA LEU A 607 19.18 -21.68 6.63
C LEU A 607 20.26 -22.25 7.58
N GLY A 608 19.96 -22.36 8.86
CA GLY A 608 20.87 -22.93 9.86
C GLY A 608 21.10 -24.43 9.65
N ALA A 609 20.07 -25.18 9.22
CA ALA A 609 20.20 -26.59 8.86
C ALA A 609 21.08 -26.81 7.63
N GLN A 610 20.92 -25.99 6.58
CA GLN A 610 21.80 -26.00 5.40
C GLN A 610 23.26 -25.68 5.75
N SER A 611 23.47 -24.90 6.81
CA SER A 611 24.82 -24.57 7.32
C SER A 611 25.41 -25.64 8.25
N GLY A 612 24.73 -26.79 8.43
CA GLY A 612 25.23 -27.94 9.19
C GLY A 612 24.80 -28.01 10.67
N THR A 613 23.89 -27.15 11.11
CA THR A 613 23.44 -27.12 12.52
C THR A 613 22.41 -28.24 12.78
N SER A 614 22.77 -29.19 13.65
CA SER A 614 21.91 -30.34 13.97
C SER A 614 20.60 -29.92 14.65
N GLY A 615 19.50 -30.61 14.33
CA GLY A 615 18.17 -30.38 14.95
C GLY A 615 17.34 -29.25 14.34
N LEU A 616 17.95 -28.28 13.63
CA LEU A 616 17.19 -27.16 13.04
C LEU A 616 16.28 -27.58 11.87
N ALA A 617 16.58 -28.67 11.17
CA ALA A 617 15.72 -29.19 10.12
C ALA A 617 14.33 -29.61 10.63
N ALA A 618 14.25 -30.15 11.85
CA ALA A 618 12.97 -30.49 12.48
C ALA A 618 12.19 -29.23 12.85
N LYS A 619 12.85 -28.27 13.51
CA LYS A 619 12.27 -26.96 13.81
C LYS A 619 11.74 -26.25 12.56
N ALA A 620 12.48 -26.29 11.46
CA ALA A 620 12.06 -25.69 10.20
C ALA A 620 10.71 -26.27 9.73
N ARG A 621 10.57 -27.60 9.73
CA ARG A 621 9.32 -28.27 9.36
C ARG A 621 8.17 -27.90 10.29
N ASP A 622 8.40 -27.89 11.60
CA ASP A 622 7.38 -27.57 12.60
C ASP A 622 6.88 -26.13 12.46
N HIS A 623 7.81 -25.18 12.26
CA HIS A 623 7.47 -23.78 12.03
C HIS A 623 6.72 -23.57 10.71
N PHE A 624 7.13 -24.20 9.60
CA PHE A 624 6.38 -24.12 8.35
C PHE A 624 4.98 -24.74 8.48
N ALA A 625 4.85 -25.87 9.18
CA ALA A 625 3.55 -26.50 9.44
C ALA A 625 2.66 -25.61 10.30
N THR A 626 3.23 -24.94 11.29
CA THR A 626 2.50 -24.02 12.15
C THR A 626 2.12 -22.74 11.42
N ALA A 627 2.97 -22.19 10.55
CA ALA A 627 2.64 -21.05 9.71
C ALA A 627 1.38 -21.34 8.88
N LYS A 628 1.36 -22.50 8.20
CA LYS A 628 0.20 -22.98 7.43
C LYS A 628 -1.06 -23.11 8.29
N LYS A 629 -0.97 -23.75 9.46
CA LYS A 629 -2.10 -23.91 10.39
C LYS A 629 -2.59 -22.58 10.96
N ALA A 630 -1.66 -21.68 11.27
CA ALA A 630 -1.94 -20.38 11.87
C ALA A 630 -2.77 -19.49 10.95
N ALA A 631 -2.75 -19.72 9.64
CA ALA A 631 -3.57 -19.00 8.68
C ALA A 631 -4.04 -19.91 7.52
N ALA A 632 -4.91 -20.87 7.84
CA ALA A 632 -5.75 -21.54 6.84
C ALA A 632 -6.57 -20.46 6.12
N GLY A 633 -6.17 -20.11 4.89
CA GLY A 633 -6.59 -18.85 4.26
C GLY A 633 -5.57 -18.19 3.35
N ILE A 634 -4.30 -18.57 3.45
CA ILE A 634 -3.20 -17.97 2.69
C ILE A 634 -2.66 -18.98 1.68
N PRO A 635 -3.00 -18.89 0.38
CA PRO A 635 -2.51 -19.82 -0.66
C PRO A 635 -0.99 -19.94 -0.66
N TRP A 636 -0.31 -18.82 -0.48
CA TRP A 636 1.15 -18.73 -0.46
C TRP A 636 1.82 -19.61 0.62
N LEU A 637 1.17 -19.81 1.78
CA LEU A 637 1.70 -20.69 2.84
C LEU A 637 1.45 -22.17 2.55
N VAL A 638 0.46 -22.50 1.72
CA VAL A 638 0.14 -23.87 1.35
C VAL A 638 1.22 -24.45 0.45
N GLU A 639 1.79 -23.66 -0.46
CA GLU A 639 2.89 -24.07 -1.34
C GLU A 639 4.18 -24.43 -0.59
N LEU A 640 4.30 -24.07 0.70
CA LEU A 640 5.42 -24.45 1.54
C LEU A 640 5.36 -25.94 1.95
N SER A 641 4.27 -26.65 1.69
CA SER A 641 4.12 -28.09 1.92
C SER A 641 5.11 -28.93 1.10
N ARG A 642 5.63 -28.41 -0.03
CA ARG A 642 6.70 -29.06 -0.80
C ARG A 642 8.00 -29.23 -0.01
N PHE A 643 8.19 -28.44 1.05
CA PHE A 643 9.32 -28.56 1.98
C PHE A 643 9.01 -29.50 3.16
N GLN A 644 7.83 -30.12 3.17
CA GLN A 644 7.36 -31.13 4.13
C GLN A 644 7.20 -32.49 3.44
N SER A 645 7.17 -33.56 4.24
CA SER A 645 6.95 -34.92 3.75
C SER A 645 5.49 -35.32 3.99
N GLY A 646 4.63 -35.33 2.97
CA GLY A 646 3.26 -35.90 3.01
C GLY A 646 2.12 -35.03 2.42
N ASP A 647 1.13 -35.69 1.81
CA ASP A 647 -0.18 -35.21 1.29
C ASP A 647 -0.22 -33.98 0.36
N GLN A 648 0.51 -34.01 -0.76
CA GLN A 648 0.52 -32.93 -1.77
C GLN A 648 -0.84 -32.66 -2.45
N VAL A 649 -1.68 -33.68 -2.65
CA VAL A 649 -2.92 -33.54 -3.46
C VAL A 649 -4.01 -32.74 -2.72
N ALA A 650 -4.24 -33.03 -1.45
CA ALA A 650 -5.24 -32.30 -0.65
C ALA A 650 -4.84 -30.84 -0.38
N ASP A 651 -3.53 -30.56 -0.42
CA ASP A 651 -2.99 -29.21 -0.28
C ASP A 651 -3.15 -28.38 -1.56
N ASP A 652 -2.94 -28.98 -2.73
CA ASP A 652 -3.13 -28.31 -4.01
C ASP A 652 -4.60 -27.85 -4.19
N ASP A 653 -5.58 -28.69 -3.83
CA ASP A 653 -7.01 -28.34 -3.93
C ASP A 653 -7.37 -27.14 -3.03
N LYS A 654 -6.92 -27.12 -1.77
CA LYS A 654 -7.15 -25.99 -0.87
C LYS A 654 -6.49 -24.71 -1.35
N SER A 655 -5.30 -24.79 -1.94
CA SER A 655 -4.62 -23.63 -2.51
C SER A 655 -5.44 -23.02 -3.64
N LEU A 656 -6.04 -23.85 -4.51
CA LEU A 656 -6.94 -23.40 -5.57
C LEU A 656 -8.18 -22.68 -5.03
N VAL A 657 -8.82 -23.24 -3.99
CA VAL A 657 -9.99 -22.61 -3.35
C VAL A 657 -9.63 -21.23 -2.80
N PHE A 658 -8.55 -21.11 -2.03
CA PHE A 658 -8.18 -19.80 -1.47
C PHE A 658 -7.70 -18.81 -2.53
N ALA A 659 -7.07 -19.26 -3.61
CA ALA A 659 -6.72 -18.39 -4.74
C ALA A 659 -7.97 -17.84 -5.44
N GLN A 660 -9.04 -18.65 -5.52
CA GLN A 660 -10.34 -18.23 -6.03
C GLN A 660 -10.97 -17.19 -5.10
N ILE A 661 -11.02 -17.46 -3.79
CA ILE A 661 -11.56 -16.52 -2.78
C ILE A 661 -10.82 -15.18 -2.77
N GLU A 662 -9.48 -15.17 -2.88
CA GLU A 662 -8.71 -13.94 -2.93
C GLU A 662 -9.08 -13.05 -4.14
N ARG A 663 -9.38 -13.66 -5.30
CA ARG A 663 -9.88 -12.89 -6.45
C ARG A 663 -11.29 -12.35 -6.21
N VAL A 664 -12.15 -13.10 -5.50
CA VAL A 664 -13.47 -12.62 -5.09
C VAL A 664 -13.35 -11.39 -4.16
N GLU A 665 -12.41 -11.38 -3.21
CA GLU A 665 -12.15 -10.19 -2.37
C GLU A 665 -11.79 -8.97 -3.21
N GLY A 666 -10.88 -9.13 -4.19
CA GLY A 666 -10.48 -8.05 -5.08
C GLY A 666 -11.63 -7.50 -5.92
N ILE A 667 -12.61 -8.34 -6.27
CA ILE A 667 -13.83 -7.93 -6.96
C ILE A 667 -14.77 -7.19 -6.00
N PHE A 668 -14.95 -7.69 -4.77
CA PHE A 668 -15.81 -7.05 -3.78
C PHE A 668 -15.29 -5.67 -3.36
N ASP A 669 -13.98 -5.53 -3.18
CA ASP A 669 -13.34 -4.25 -2.85
C ASP A 669 -13.61 -3.21 -3.95
N ARG A 670 -13.51 -3.61 -5.24
CA ARG A 670 -13.83 -2.75 -6.39
C ARG A 670 -15.31 -2.40 -6.49
N LEU A 671 -16.21 -3.36 -6.25
CA LEU A 671 -17.65 -3.08 -6.31
C LEU A 671 -18.13 -2.15 -5.18
N GLY A 672 -17.23 -1.74 -4.27
CA GLY A 672 -17.54 -0.90 -3.12
C GLY A 672 -18.25 -1.67 -2.00
N LYS A 673 -18.34 -1.09 -0.81
CA LYS A 673 -18.84 -1.77 0.41
C LYS A 673 -20.13 -1.19 0.98
N LEU A 674 -20.44 0.08 0.67
CA LEU A 674 -21.55 0.80 1.28
C LEU A 674 -22.92 0.55 0.61
N HIS A 675 -22.93 0.23 -0.69
CA HIS A 675 -24.16 0.02 -1.43
C HIS A 675 -24.05 -1.19 -2.38
N ASP A 676 -25.16 -1.90 -2.52
CA ASP A 676 -25.23 -3.07 -3.40
C ASP A 676 -25.49 -2.71 -4.86
N ARG A 677 -25.74 -1.45 -5.21
CA ARG A 677 -26.13 -1.03 -6.57
C ARG A 677 -25.20 -1.54 -7.68
N LYS A 678 -23.88 -1.46 -7.51
CA LYS A 678 -22.89 -1.96 -8.48
C LYS A 678 -22.95 -3.50 -8.61
N PHE A 679 -23.07 -4.19 -7.48
CA PHE A 679 -23.21 -5.64 -7.45
C PHE A 679 -24.55 -6.10 -8.02
N ASP A 680 -25.66 -5.46 -7.65
CA ASP A 680 -27.01 -5.71 -8.16
C ASP A 680 -27.07 -5.53 -9.69
N ALA A 681 -26.41 -4.50 -10.22
CA ALA A 681 -26.32 -4.29 -11.66
C ALA A 681 -25.58 -5.43 -12.36
N LYS A 682 -24.47 -5.90 -11.77
CA LYS A 682 -23.68 -7.03 -12.29
C LYS A 682 -24.41 -8.36 -12.18
N GLU A 683 -25.09 -8.59 -11.06
CA GLU A 683 -25.92 -9.78 -10.87
C GLU A 683 -27.07 -9.81 -11.87
N LYS A 684 -27.74 -8.67 -12.09
CA LYS A 684 -28.77 -8.55 -13.11
C LYS A 684 -28.22 -8.82 -14.52
N GLU A 685 -27.07 -8.25 -14.86
CA GLU A 685 -26.40 -8.48 -16.15
C GLU A 685 -26.14 -9.98 -16.38
N VAL A 686 -25.65 -10.69 -15.35
CA VAL A 686 -25.43 -12.14 -15.42
C VAL A 686 -26.76 -12.89 -15.60
N ILE A 687 -27.76 -12.60 -14.79
CA ILE A 687 -29.06 -13.30 -14.84
C ILE A 687 -29.77 -13.07 -16.18
N ASP A 688 -29.83 -11.82 -16.65
CA ASP A 688 -30.49 -11.47 -17.90
C ASP A 688 -29.75 -12.10 -19.09
N GLY A 689 -28.41 -12.04 -19.11
CA GLY A 689 -27.61 -12.63 -20.17
C GLY A 689 -27.69 -14.16 -20.20
N LEU A 690 -27.60 -14.84 -19.05
CA LEU A 690 -27.74 -16.31 -18.99
C LEU A 690 -29.14 -16.80 -19.37
N ASN A 691 -30.17 -15.97 -19.25
CA ASN A 691 -31.53 -16.27 -19.72
C ASN A 691 -31.76 -15.90 -21.19
N SER A 692 -30.84 -15.18 -21.83
CA SER A 692 -30.90 -14.87 -23.25
C SER A 692 -30.82 -16.14 -24.10
N LYS A 693 -31.47 -16.09 -25.27
CA LYS A 693 -31.36 -17.11 -26.32
C LYS A 693 -30.29 -16.74 -27.36
N GLU A 694 -29.78 -15.51 -27.31
CA GLU A 694 -28.74 -15.03 -28.21
C GLU A 694 -27.36 -15.45 -27.70
N LYS A 695 -26.49 -15.89 -28.62
CA LYS A 695 -25.15 -16.41 -28.32
C LYS A 695 -24.28 -15.39 -27.57
N GLY A 696 -24.19 -14.16 -28.09
CA GLY A 696 -23.33 -13.10 -27.52
C GLY A 696 -23.65 -12.73 -26.06
N PRO A 697 -24.91 -12.37 -25.73
CA PRO A 697 -25.30 -12.05 -24.35
C PRO A 697 -25.12 -13.21 -23.36
N PHE A 698 -25.38 -14.45 -23.78
CA PHE A 698 -25.18 -15.63 -22.91
C PHE A 698 -23.71 -15.80 -22.53
N GLU A 699 -22.82 -15.77 -23.53
CA GLU A 699 -21.39 -15.93 -23.32
C GLU A 699 -20.78 -14.77 -22.51
N GLY A 700 -21.21 -13.53 -22.78
CA GLY A 700 -20.79 -12.37 -22.00
C GLY A 700 -21.13 -12.53 -20.52
N ALA A 701 -22.35 -12.99 -20.22
CA ALA A 701 -22.77 -13.28 -18.85
C ALA A 701 -22.04 -14.49 -18.24
N HIS A 702 -21.72 -15.50 -19.05
CA HIS A 702 -20.97 -16.68 -18.62
C HIS A 702 -19.51 -16.30 -18.23
N VAL A 703 -18.86 -15.45 -19.01
CA VAL A 703 -17.55 -14.86 -18.64
C VAL A 703 -17.67 -14.07 -17.34
N LEU A 704 -18.67 -13.19 -17.25
CA LEU A 704 -18.86 -12.34 -16.07
C LEU A 704 -19.12 -13.17 -14.79
N LEU A 705 -19.89 -14.26 -14.89
CA LEU A 705 -20.09 -15.20 -13.78
C LEU A 705 -18.77 -15.83 -13.33
N GLY A 706 -17.95 -16.30 -14.27
CA GLY A 706 -16.63 -16.85 -13.97
C GLY A 706 -15.73 -15.84 -13.26
N GLN A 707 -15.74 -14.59 -13.71
CA GLN A 707 -15.02 -13.50 -13.06
C GLN A 707 -15.52 -13.29 -11.62
N LEU A 708 -16.84 -13.14 -11.42
CA LEU A 708 -17.45 -12.96 -10.09
C LEU A 708 -17.12 -14.11 -9.11
N LEU A 709 -16.94 -15.33 -9.63
CA LEU A 709 -16.54 -16.49 -8.86
C LEU A 709 -15.04 -16.62 -8.65
N GLY A 710 -14.22 -15.64 -9.05
CA GLY A 710 -12.77 -15.64 -8.81
C GLY A 710 -11.95 -16.45 -9.81
N PHE A 711 -12.50 -16.80 -10.98
CA PHE A 711 -11.72 -17.36 -12.09
C PHE A 711 -11.11 -16.24 -12.94
N SER A 712 -9.95 -16.51 -13.54
CA SER A 712 -9.48 -15.74 -14.70
C SER A 712 -10.30 -16.22 -15.89
N ALA A 713 -11.34 -15.45 -16.23
CA ALA A 713 -12.32 -15.83 -17.24
C ALA A 713 -12.29 -14.88 -18.43
N GLY A 714 -12.29 -15.45 -19.64
CA GLY A 714 -12.18 -14.72 -20.89
C GLY A 714 -12.85 -15.44 -22.06
N LYS A 715 -12.91 -14.71 -23.18
CA LYS A 715 -13.35 -15.21 -24.49
C LYS A 715 -12.59 -14.51 -25.61
N ARG A 716 -12.45 -15.15 -26.77
CA ARG A 716 -11.95 -14.55 -28.01
C ARG A 716 -12.88 -14.93 -29.14
N GLU A 717 -13.09 -14.02 -30.09
CA GLU A 717 -13.93 -14.24 -31.27
C GLU A 717 -13.01 -14.47 -32.49
N VAL A 718 -12.36 -15.64 -32.53
CA VAL A 718 -11.49 -16.05 -33.65
C VAL A 718 -11.81 -17.47 -34.10
N ASP A 719 -11.29 -17.86 -35.26
CA ASP A 719 -11.56 -19.19 -35.80
C ASP A 719 -11.17 -20.31 -34.81
N ALA A 720 -12.06 -21.30 -34.68
CA ALA A 720 -11.98 -22.44 -33.77
C ALA A 720 -11.74 -22.11 -32.28
N SER A 721 -11.95 -20.87 -31.85
CA SER A 721 -11.85 -20.51 -30.43
C SER A 721 -13.03 -21.04 -29.61
N PRO A 722 -12.82 -21.36 -28.32
CA PRO A 722 -13.89 -21.71 -27.39
C PRO A 722 -14.76 -20.50 -27.06
N ASP A 723 -15.97 -20.75 -26.58
CA ASP A 723 -16.94 -19.70 -26.25
C ASP A 723 -16.47 -18.93 -24.99
N PRO A 724 -16.56 -19.46 -23.76
CA PRO A 724 -15.74 -18.97 -22.65
C PRO A 724 -14.76 -20.00 -22.06
N TRP A 725 -13.78 -19.52 -21.30
CA TRP A 725 -12.91 -20.36 -20.44
C TRP A 725 -12.74 -19.75 -19.06
N TRP A 726 -12.50 -20.59 -18.05
CA TRP A 726 -12.26 -20.22 -16.67
C TRP A 726 -10.96 -20.87 -16.15
N ILE A 727 -10.02 -20.06 -15.64
CA ILE A 727 -8.70 -20.52 -15.19
C ILE A 727 -8.45 -20.17 -13.71
N VAL A 728 -8.00 -21.14 -12.93
CA VAL A 728 -7.46 -20.93 -11.58
C VAL A 728 -6.32 -21.92 -11.30
N GLY A 729 -5.15 -21.40 -10.92
CA GLY A 729 -3.93 -22.19 -10.73
C GLY A 729 -3.64 -23.11 -11.92
N LYS A 730 -3.64 -24.42 -11.66
CA LYS A 730 -3.37 -25.47 -12.67
C LYS A 730 -4.64 -26.05 -13.33
N LEU A 731 -5.82 -25.50 -13.07
CA LEU A 731 -7.08 -25.99 -13.60
C LEU A 731 -7.70 -24.98 -14.57
N CYS A 732 -8.18 -25.48 -15.71
CA CYS A 732 -8.83 -24.70 -16.74
C CYS A 732 -10.12 -25.41 -17.19
N PHE A 733 -11.27 -24.77 -17.03
CA PHE A 733 -12.51 -25.19 -17.69
C PHE A 733 -12.64 -24.44 -19.01
N VAL A 734 -12.93 -25.15 -20.09
CA VAL A 734 -13.16 -24.55 -21.41
C VAL A 734 -14.52 -24.98 -21.91
N PHE A 735 -15.34 -24.02 -22.30
CA PHE A 735 -16.76 -24.25 -22.54
C PHE A 735 -17.11 -24.14 -24.02
N GLU A 736 -18.07 -24.96 -24.43
CA GLU A 736 -18.86 -24.80 -25.64
C GLU A 736 -20.31 -24.56 -25.22
N ASP A 737 -20.84 -23.39 -25.53
CA ASP A 737 -22.15 -22.90 -25.10
C ASP A 737 -23.18 -23.13 -26.21
N HIS A 738 -23.98 -24.18 -26.06
CA HIS A 738 -25.09 -24.50 -26.96
C HIS A 738 -26.45 -24.09 -26.37
N ALA A 739 -26.51 -22.89 -25.78
CA ALA A 739 -27.67 -22.41 -25.01
C ALA A 739 -28.92 -22.09 -25.86
N GLY A 740 -28.76 -21.76 -27.14
CA GLY A 740 -29.85 -21.45 -28.07
C GLY A 740 -30.57 -22.66 -28.67
N ALA A 741 -30.11 -23.88 -28.38
CA ALA A 741 -30.67 -25.11 -28.91
C ALA A 741 -32.04 -25.47 -28.29
N LEU A 742 -32.83 -26.26 -29.01
CA LEU A 742 -34.07 -26.81 -28.45
C LEU A 742 -33.73 -28.11 -27.70
N GLY A 743 -34.39 -28.41 -26.57
CA GLY A 743 -34.14 -29.68 -25.87
C GLY A 743 -34.43 -30.94 -26.70
N THR A 744 -35.20 -30.80 -27.78
CA THR A 744 -35.54 -31.83 -28.77
C THR A 744 -34.54 -31.92 -29.93
N SER A 745 -33.62 -30.97 -30.10
CA SER A 745 -32.57 -31.05 -31.13
C SER A 745 -31.52 -32.07 -30.74
N THR A 746 -30.71 -32.49 -31.71
CA THR A 746 -29.60 -33.41 -31.51
C THR A 746 -28.28 -32.72 -31.71
N LEU A 747 -27.29 -33.09 -30.90
CA LEU A 747 -25.93 -32.59 -31.04
C LEU A 747 -25.27 -33.26 -32.25
N ASP A 748 -24.81 -32.45 -33.21
CA ASP A 748 -24.14 -32.94 -34.41
C ASP A 748 -22.64 -33.22 -34.17
N ALA A 749 -22.01 -33.90 -35.13
CA ALA A 749 -20.60 -34.24 -35.05
C ALA A 749 -19.67 -33.01 -35.12
N THR A 750 -20.12 -31.91 -35.72
CA THR A 750 -19.32 -30.68 -35.85
C THR A 750 -19.15 -30.02 -34.48
N LYS A 751 -20.24 -29.82 -33.75
CA LYS A 751 -20.28 -29.24 -32.41
C LYS A 751 -19.54 -30.13 -31.40
N ALA A 752 -19.72 -31.44 -31.49
CA ALA A 752 -18.99 -32.40 -30.66
C ALA A 752 -17.46 -32.32 -30.88
N ARG A 753 -17.02 -32.17 -32.14
CA ARG A 753 -15.59 -31.95 -32.43
C ARG A 753 -15.09 -30.62 -31.90
N GLN A 754 -15.85 -29.54 -32.07
CA GLN A 754 -15.49 -28.21 -31.54
C GLN A 754 -15.18 -28.29 -30.04
N ALA A 755 -16.14 -28.78 -29.25
CA ALA A 755 -15.97 -28.94 -27.80
C ALA A 755 -14.76 -29.82 -27.43
N ALA A 756 -14.52 -30.91 -28.17
CA ALA A 756 -13.40 -31.82 -27.93
C ALA A 756 -12.03 -31.23 -28.29
N THR A 757 -11.96 -30.31 -29.26
CA THR A 757 -10.72 -29.70 -29.75
C THR A 757 -10.32 -28.41 -29.02
N HIS A 758 -11.22 -27.82 -28.25
CA HIS A 758 -10.93 -26.61 -27.46
C HIS A 758 -9.69 -26.70 -26.56
N PRO A 759 -9.39 -27.84 -25.90
CA PRO A 759 -8.15 -27.98 -25.14
C PRO A 759 -6.88 -27.75 -25.96
N ASP A 760 -6.85 -28.14 -27.24
CA ASP A 760 -5.69 -27.94 -28.10
C ASP A 760 -5.55 -26.47 -28.50
N TRP A 761 -6.67 -25.82 -28.80
CA TRP A 761 -6.69 -24.39 -29.07
C TRP A 761 -6.19 -23.59 -27.87
N MET A 762 -6.63 -23.92 -26.65
CA MET A 762 -6.21 -23.25 -25.42
C MET A 762 -4.70 -23.38 -25.18
N ARG A 763 -4.12 -24.57 -25.38
CA ARG A 763 -2.66 -24.77 -25.24
C ARG A 763 -1.85 -23.95 -26.25
N ALA A 764 -2.38 -23.75 -27.45
CA ALA A 764 -1.70 -23.02 -28.51
C ALA A 764 -1.83 -21.49 -28.37
N ASN A 765 -2.97 -20.99 -27.87
CA ASN A 765 -3.33 -19.57 -27.96
C ASN A 765 -3.41 -18.83 -26.62
N VAL A 766 -3.47 -19.56 -25.50
CA VAL A 766 -3.59 -19.00 -24.15
C VAL A 766 -2.36 -19.43 -23.33
N PRO A 767 -1.36 -18.55 -23.17
CA PRO A 767 -0.11 -18.88 -22.47
C PRO A 767 -0.29 -19.37 -21.03
N GLU A 768 -1.34 -18.94 -20.35
CA GLU A 768 -1.69 -19.32 -18.98
C GLU A 768 -2.13 -20.79 -18.87
N CYS A 769 -2.52 -21.42 -19.98
CA CYS A 769 -2.93 -22.83 -20.04
C CYS A 769 -1.77 -23.80 -20.30
N LEU A 770 -0.53 -23.31 -20.43
CA LEU A 770 0.64 -24.18 -20.60
C LEU A 770 0.88 -24.98 -19.30
N GLY A 771 0.68 -26.30 -19.37
CA GLY A 771 0.85 -27.19 -18.23
C GLY A 771 -0.35 -27.24 -17.27
N THR A 772 -1.51 -26.71 -17.66
CA THR A 772 -2.76 -26.83 -16.89
C THR A 772 -3.55 -28.09 -17.28
N ASN A 773 -4.35 -28.59 -16.36
CA ASN A 773 -5.39 -29.57 -16.62
C ASN A 773 -6.58 -28.86 -17.28
N ILE A 774 -6.77 -29.05 -18.58
CA ILE A 774 -7.83 -28.41 -19.37
C ILE A 774 -9.01 -29.38 -19.52
N VAL A 775 -10.17 -28.94 -19.07
CA VAL A 775 -11.39 -29.73 -18.96
C VAL A 775 -12.44 -29.14 -19.91
N PRO A 776 -12.73 -29.81 -21.05
CA PRO A 776 -13.75 -29.34 -21.97
C PRO A 776 -15.15 -29.67 -21.44
N VAL A 777 -16.04 -28.67 -21.46
CA VAL A 777 -17.40 -28.75 -20.93
C VAL A 777 -18.39 -28.26 -21.99
N LEU A 778 -19.40 -29.08 -22.29
CA LEU A 778 -20.50 -28.72 -23.17
C LEU A 778 -21.70 -28.28 -22.32
N VAL A 779 -22.13 -27.03 -22.47
CA VAL A 779 -23.33 -26.50 -21.82
C VAL A 779 -24.49 -26.51 -22.82
N SER A 780 -25.48 -27.38 -22.62
CA SER A 780 -26.56 -27.54 -23.61
C SER A 780 -27.88 -28.02 -23.00
N PRO A 781 -29.04 -27.65 -23.57
CA PRO A 781 -30.33 -28.22 -23.19
C PRO A 781 -30.62 -29.57 -23.88
N VAL A 782 -29.76 -29.98 -24.82
CA VAL A 782 -29.95 -31.19 -25.64
C VAL A 782 -29.78 -32.47 -24.80
N SER A 783 -30.59 -33.48 -25.09
CA SER A 783 -30.55 -34.80 -24.42
C SER A 783 -30.07 -35.95 -25.31
N ARG A 784 -29.81 -35.67 -26.59
CA ARG A 784 -29.41 -36.68 -27.59
C ARG A 784 -28.30 -36.20 -28.52
N ALA A 785 -27.43 -37.10 -28.92
CA ALA A 785 -26.37 -36.84 -29.90
C ALA A 785 -26.52 -37.78 -31.11
N GLU A 786 -26.08 -37.32 -32.28
CA GLU A 786 -25.97 -38.20 -33.45
C GLU A 786 -24.92 -39.29 -33.21
N VAL A 787 -25.10 -40.47 -33.82
CA VAL A 787 -24.15 -41.59 -33.68
C VAL A 787 -22.71 -41.18 -34.04
N GLY A 788 -22.54 -40.27 -35.02
CA GLY A 788 -21.24 -39.74 -35.41
C GLY A 788 -20.61 -38.73 -34.43
N ALA A 789 -21.38 -38.19 -33.48
CA ALA A 789 -20.92 -37.24 -32.49
C ALA A 789 -20.35 -37.93 -31.23
N LEU A 790 -20.94 -39.04 -30.81
CA LEU A 790 -20.58 -39.77 -29.58
C LEU A 790 -19.09 -40.10 -29.43
N PRO A 791 -18.35 -40.56 -30.48
CA PRO A 791 -16.93 -40.87 -30.34
C PRO A 791 -16.07 -39.68 -29.91
N HIS A 792 -16.50 -38.45 -30.22
CA HIS A 792 -15.79 -37.22 -29.90
C HIS A 792 -16.10 -36.71 -28.47
N LEU A 793 -17.12 -37.26 -27.79
CA LEU A 793 -17.62 -36.77 -26.51
C LEU A 793 -17.10 -37.54 -25.29
N ASN A 794 -16.25 -38.56 -25.49
CA ASN A 794 -15.69 -39.37 -24.40
C ASN A 794 -14.80 -38.57 -23.43
N THR A 795 -14.25 -37.46 -23.89
CA THR A 795 -13.39 -36.57 -23.10
C THR A 795 -14.06 -35.26 -22.75
N VAL A 796 -15.31 -35.05 -23.18
CA VAL A 796 -16.09 -33.82 -22.98
C VAL A 796 -17.08 -34.06 -21.85
N LEU A 797 -17.10 -33.16 -20.87
CA LEU A 797 -18.08 -33.21 -19.77
C LEU A 797 -19.35 -32.47 -20.19
N PHE A 798 -20.50 -32.91 -19.69
CA PHE A 798 -21.80 -32.35 -20.03
C PHE A 798 -22.41 -31.62 -18.83
N TRP A 799 -22.85 -30.39 -19.07
CA TRP A 799 -23.63 -29.62 -18.12
C TRP A 799 -24.97 -29.26 -18.75
N ASN A 800 -26.05 -29.81 -18.20
CA ASN A 800 -27.38 -29.45 -18.65
C ASN A 800 -27.63 -27.95 -18.43
N LEU A 801 -28.18 -27.27 -19.44
CA LEU A 801 -28.42 -25.82 -19.39
C LEU A 801 -29.33 -25.39 -18.22
N SER A 802 -30.36 -26.17 -17.85
CA SER A 802 -31.21 -25.83 -16.69
C SER A 802 -30.43 -25.89 -15.39
N ASP A 803 -29.64 -26.95 -15.22
CA ASP A 803 -28.84 -27.19 -14.02
C ASP A 803 -27.74 -26.13 -13.90
N PHE A 804 -27.12 -25.73 -15.01
CA PHE A 804 -26.15 -24.64 -15.05
C PHE A 804 -26.77 -23.31 -14.61
N ARG A 805 -27.97 -22.98 -15.10
CA ARG A 805 -28.69 -21.75 -14.71
C ARG A 805 -29.10 -21.78 -13.24
N GLU A 806 -29.51 -22.92 -12.70
CA GLU A 806 -29.85 -23.08 -11.28
C GLU A 806 -28.60 -22.99 -10.39
N TRP A 807 -27.51 -23.62 -10.81
CA TRP A 807 -26.21 -23.49 -10.15
C TRP A 807 -25.71 -22.04 -10.16
N ALA A 808 -25.82 -21.32 -11.29
CA ALA A 808 -25.45 -19.92 -11.39
C ALA A 808 -26.25 -19.01 -10.44
N LYS A 809 -27.55 -19.26 -10.25
CA LYS A 809 -28.37 -18.56 -9.25
C LYS A 809 -27.90 -18.84 -7.82
N THR A 810 -27.56 -20.09 -7.52
CA THR A 810 -27.00 -20.48 -6.22
C THR A 810 -25.65 -19.78 -5.98
N ALA A 811 -24.81 -19.71 -7.01
CA ALA A 811 -23.53 -19.04 -7.00
C ALA A 811 -23.67 -17.54 -6.69
N LEU A 812 -24.58 -16.84 -7.39
CA LEU A 812 -24.86 -15.41 -7.16
C LEU A 812 -25.45 -15.15 -5.77
N SER A 813 -26.35 -16.02 -5.29
CA SER A 813 -26.90 -15.94 -3.93
C SER A 813 -25.81 -16.11 -2.86
N THR A 814 -24.88 -17.04 -3.06
CA THR A 814 -23.74 -17.28 -2.15
C THR A 814 -22.81 -16.08 -2.12
N LEU A 815 -22.50 -15.49 -3.28
CA LEU A 815 -21.72 -14.26 -3.37
C LEU A 815 -22.41 -13.09 -2.64
N ARG A 816 -23.73 -12.96 -2.78
CA ARG A 816 -24.52 -11.94 -2.06
C ARG A 816 -24.49 -12.14 -0.55
N GLU A 817 -24.53 -13.38 -0.06
CA GLU A 817 -24.37 -13.69 1.37
C GLU A 817 -22.98 -13.29 1.87
N LEU A 818 -21.93 -13.70 1.16
CA LEU A 818 -20.53 -13.39 1.52
C LEU A 818 -20.23 -11.89 1.51
N ARG A 819 -20.84 -11.15 0.59
CA ARG A 819 -20.67 -9.71 0.47
C ARG A 819 -21.17 -8.96 1.71
N ARG A 820 -22.22 -9.45 2.38
CA ARG A 820 -22.79 -8.81 3.58
C ARG A 820 -21.83 -8.79 4.77
N THR A 821 -20.93 -9.78 4.83
CA THR A 821 -19.94 -9.92 5.91
C THR A 821 -18.55 -9.46 5.48
N PHE A 822 -18.35 -9.12 4.20
CA PHE A 822 -17.07 -8.67 3.66
C PHE A 822 -16.74 -7.25 4.17
N SER A 823 -15.60 -7.13 4.84
CA SER A 823 -15.14 -5.89 5.47
C SER A 823 -13.97 -5.28 4.69
N GLU A 824 -12.91 -6.05 4.46
CA GLU A 824 -11.72 -5.65 3.72
C GLU A 824 -10.95 -6.84 3.15
N PRO A 825 -10.15 -6.64 2.09
CA PRO A 825 -9.25 -7.66 1.61
C PRO A 825 -8.25 -8.10 2.69
N GLY A 826 -7.95 -9.40 2.73
CA GLY A 826 -7.00 -9.95 3.69
C GLY A 826 -7.62 -10.35 5.04
N ASP A 827 -8.94 -10.26 5.21
CA ASP A 827 -9.64 -10.77 6.39
C ASP A 827 -9.61 -12.31 6.39
N LEU A 828 -8.70 -12.88 7.20
CA LEU A 828 -8.50 -14.32 7.28
C LEU A 828 -9.71 -15.09 7.84
N VAL A 829 -10.56 -14.44 8.65
CA VAL A 829 -11.77 -15.08 9.18
C VAL A 829 -12.81 -15.18 8.09
N TRP A 830 -13.01 -14.07 7.36
CA TRP A 830 -13.92 -14.03 6.22
C TRP A 830 -13.48 -15.02 5.13
N ARG A 831 -12.18 -15.09 4.79
CA ARG A 831 -11.67 -16.06 3.79
C ARG A 831 -12.00 -17.51 4.13
N ALA A 832 -11.84 -17.88 5.40
CA ALA A 832 -12.15 -19.24 5.85
C ALA A 832 -13.65 -19.56 5.72
N GLN A 833 -14.52 -18.61 6.10
CA GLN A 833 -15.97 -18.75 5.94
C GLN A 833 -16.37 -18.80 4.47
N ALA A 834 -15.74 -17.98 3.62
CA ALA A 834 -15.98 -17.95 2.19
C ALA A 834 -15.58 -19.26 1.50
N ALA A 835 -14.41 -19.81 1.86
CA ALA A 835 -13.97 -21.12 1.37
C ALA A 835 -14.95 -22.24 1.78
N GLU A 836 -15.39 -22.27 3.04
CA GLU A 836 -16.36 -23.27 3.51
C GLU A 836 -17.70 -23.18 2.76
N LEU A 837 -18.19 -21.96 2.51
CA LEU A 837 -19.42 -21.75 1.74
C LEU A 837 -19.25 -22.16 0.26
N PHE A 838 -18.11 -21.86 -0.35
CA PHE A 838 -17.80 -22.30 -1.71
C PHE A 838 -17.75 -23.82 -1.81
N GLU A 839 -17.06 -24.49 -0.88
CA GLU A 839 -17.00 -25.96 -0.81
C GLU A 839 -18.39 -26.58 -0.59
N ARG A 840 -19.17 -26.02 0.34
CA ARG A 840 -20.53 -26.51 0.66
C ARG A 840 -21.48 -26.44 -0.53
N HIS A 841 -21.38 -25.38 -1.32
CA HIS A 841 -22.25 -25.16 -2.49
C HIS A 841 -21.63 -25.68 -3.81
N GLY A 842 -20.43 -26.28 -3.78
CA GLY A 842 -19.73 -26.78 -4.97
C GLY A 842 -19.40 -25.67 -5.98
N LEU A 843 -19.00 -24.50 -5.47
CA LEU A 843 -18.57 -23.33 -6.25
C LEU A 843 -17.04 -23.27 -6.38
N ASP A 844 -16.34 -23.98 -5.50
CA ASP A 844 -14.89 -24.11 -5.55
C ASP A 844 -14.45 -24.91 -6.78
N ALA A 845 -13.31 -24.57 -7.35
CA ALA A 845 -12.84 -25.21 -8.58
C ALA A 845 -12.64 -26.74 -8.46
N PRO A 846 -12.07 -27.29 -7.36
CA PRO A 846 -12.01 -28.74 -7.14
C PRO A 846 -13.39 -29.41 -7.05
N GLY A 847 -14.32 -28.84 -6.28
CA GLY A 847 -15.70 -29.32 -6.13
C GLY A 847 -16.48 -29.30 -7.44
N LEU A 848 -16.31 -28.23 -8.23
CA LEU A 848 -16.89 -28.13 -9.57
C LEU A 848 -16.34 -29.22 -10.50
N LEU A 849 -15.03 -29.45 -10.50
CA LEU A 849 -14.41 -30.52 -11.27
C LEU A 849 -14.93 -31.89 -10.86
N LEU A 850 -15.07 -32.15 -9.57
CA LEU A 850 -15.59 -33.41 -9.04
C LEU A 850 -17.03 -33.66 -9.51
N ASN A 851 -17.89 -32.64 -9.46
CA ASN A 851 -19.28 -32.72 -9.90
C ASN A 851 -19.40 -32.98 -11.41
N LEU A 852 -18.56 -32.33 -12.22
CA LEU A 852 -18.58 -32.49 -13.67
C LEU A 852 -17.93 -33.80 -14.14
N LYS A 853 -16.91 -34.31 -13.45
CA LYS A 853 -16.20 -35.54 -13.84
C LYS A 853 -17.10 -36.76 -13.95
N SER A 854 -18.19 -36.82 -13.18
CA SER A 854 -19.19 -37.90 -13.26
C SER A 854 -20.17 -37.74 -14.44
N LYS A 855 -20.04 -36.69 -15.25
CA LYS A 855 -20.99 -36.32 -16.31
C LYS A 855 -20.35 -36.34 -17.69
N VAL A 856 -19.79 -37.47 -18.11
CA VAL A 856 -19.22 -37.60 -19.46
C VAL A 856 -20.34 -37.48 -20.50
N ALA A 857 -20.16 -36.61 -21.49
CA ALA A 857 -21.19 -36.28 -22.46
C ALA A 857 -21.64 -37.48 -23.31
N ALA A 858 -20.72 -38.40 -23.64
CA ALA A 858 -21.03 -39.63 -24.35
C ALA A 858 -21.94 -40.59 -23.55
N ASP A 859 -21.86 -40.57 -22.22
CA ASP A 859 -22.65 -41.45 -21.35
C ASP A 859 -24.04 -40.87 -21.05
N ILE A 860 -24.16 -39.53 -21.04
CA ILE A 860 -25.41 -38.82 -20.73
C ILE A 860 -26.30 -38.64 -21.96
N LEU A 861 -25.70 -38.32 -23.11
CA LEU A 861 -26.47 -38.01 -24.32
C LEU A 861 -26.88 -39.30 -25.02
N GLY A 862 -28.19 -39.54 -25.10
CA GLY A 862 -28.73 -40.72 -25.78
C GLY A 862 -28.41 -40.69 -27.28
N SER A 863 -28.05 -41.83 -27.86
CA SER A 863 -27.90 -41.96 -29.32
C SER A 863 -29.25 -41.78 -30.00
N LYS A 864 -29.32 -40.96 -31.04
CA LYS A 864 -30.47 -40.90 -31.96
C LYS A 864 -30.21 -41.68 -33.23
#